data_AF-A0A936TE93-F1
#
_entry.id   AF-A0A936TE93-F1
#
_cell.length_a   1.000
_cell.length_b   1.000
_cell.length_c   1.000
_cell.angle_alpha   90.00
_cell.angle_beta   90.00
_cell.angle_gamma   90.00
#
_symmetry.space_group_name_H-M   'P 1'
#
loop_
_entity.id
_entity.type
_entity.pdbx_description
1 polymer ?
#
loop_
_entity_poly.entity_id
_entity_poly.type
_entity_poly.pdbx_seq_one_letter_code
_entity_poly.pdbx_strand_id
1 'polypeptide(L)'
;MVRPSPTPAEMPGRLVIFGAAQGMGRWLAEQVFAAAPFELVLVDVSHHVFEHPGDRPWGRPPLRLKVAYEAGRPVFTDGDGAAAQSPLDPPGSGRLALCLAVPADAVDTIASVVLPQLEPGSIVFDVTSSKNQPLAALRAQRDDLAVFGTHPLFGPRVAGPAGQSAVVCPDPDDVAAHRWLSDLFTEAGITVQEVSAAEHDRAMSWVQALTHQVLIVFAGLVSRSEPGMDELWRFRTPVFEALAGLAGRVLTPSQDATIAAIQSGVDGAGRADDLAEAVDALRQALASGDPADTAGFIAWAREGLRAVDLTRLQATAEDAVAAVQALRSDLAAARADGHVVGLTPREGSDRRPHIGTVVSVDSTEVRLLDVVLGPDDRAVLVTDAAGQRRAAKLGIGGKPRPVALALSGHRLLADAELERWLAGHLATLERDVRVLVPPSLNGDELGRMLAALVPGLSGAVPVADRWFRGDRELILRLSIRADGDPAHVRDAVIAQVEALVTPPAPIGTEVIAYLGPPGTFTEQAARALGAEAVGDGAALVAAPSVGEALDRLSDHQADWAVIPVTNTLSGGVRPALEALAARSAELAVAGSHQVAVNFTAWVHPDDLTVAGFEGVVSHEQALAQCGTYLATLGVPTRSVDSTAEACRVVADRDAPGWVALAGPTTGARYGLVPLAEQVADSTDSVTTFVLVRRMAPGVGRSDDRVVEVNLRDPSIRLPKLSPHEPPAPLVATS
;
A
#
# COMPACT_ATOMS: atom_id res chain seq x y z
N MET A 1 5.90 -27.05 25.01
CA MET A 1 6.90 -27.85 24.26
C MET A 1 6.94 -27.30 22.84
N VAL A 2 7.97 -26.52 22.52
CA VAL A 2 8.19 -26.00 21.16
C VAL A 2 8.56 -27.20 20.29
N ARG A 3 7.73 -27.52 19.29
CA ARG A 3 8.04 -28.57 18.30
C ARG A 3 9.30 -28.14 17.54
N PRO A 4 10.24 -29.05 17.25
CA PRO A 4 11.43 -28.71 16.47
C PRO A 4 10.99 -28.25 15.07
N SER A 5 11.62 -27.18 14.54
CA SER A 5 11.42 -26.75 13.16
C SER A 5 11.71 -27.92 12.22
N PRO A 6 10.76 -28.32 11.36
CA PRO A 6 11.04 -29.32 10.36
C PRO A 6 11.95 -28.72 9.28
N THR A 7 12.80 -29.55 8.69
CA THR A 7 13.49 -29.28 7.42
C THR A 7 12.51 -28.69 6.39
N PRO A 8 12.91 -27.67 5.59
CA PRO A 8 12.07 -27.12 4.53
C PRO A 8 11.58 -28.27 3.64
N ALA A 9 10.27 -28.35 3.40
CA ALA A 9 9.74 -29.34 2.47
C ALA A 9 10.25 -29.03 1.05
N GLU A 10 10.63 -30.06 0.32
CA GLU A 10 11.18 -29.90 -1.03
C GLU A 10 10.09 -29.37 -1.97
N MET A 11 10.26 -28.14 -2.42
CA MET A 11 9.34 -27.48 -3.35
C MET A 11 9.32 -28.24 -4.69
N PRO A 12 8.16 -28.34 -5.38
CA PRO A 12 8.09 -29.02 -6.67
C PRO A 12 8.96 -28.32 -7.73
N GLY A 13 9.48 -29.08 -8.69
CA GLY A 13 10.15 -28.52 -9.86
C GLY A 13 9.15 -27.96 -10.89
N ARG A 14 7.92 -28.50 -10.91
CA ARG A 14 6.82 -28.08 -11.78
C ARG A 14 5.48 -28.16 -11.05
N LEU A 15 4.65 -27.15 -11.22
CA LEU A 15 3.24 -27.13 -10.82
C LEU A 15 2.35 -27.06 -12.06
N VAL A 16 1.45 -28.04 -12.21
CA VAL A 16 0.43 -28.08 -13.27
C VAL A 16 -0.92 -27.78 -12.65
N ILE A 17 -1.63 -26.77 -13.15
CA ILE A 17 -2.96 -26.38 -12.66
C ILE A 17 -4.01 -26.69 -13.73
N PHE A 18 -4.91 -27.61 -13.45
CA PHE A 18 -6.10 -27.87 -14.26
C PHE A 18 -7.25 -26.96 -13.79
N GLY A 19 -7.97 -26.35 -14.74
CA GLY A 19 -9.01 -25.35 -14.45
C GLY A 19 -8.45 -23.95 -14.26
N ALA A 20 -7.42 -23.60 -15.04
CA ALA A 20 -6.67 -22.36 -14.90
C ALA A 20 -7.17 -21.20 -15.77
N ALA A 21 -8.23 -21.36 -16.58
CA ALA A 21 -8.73 -20.27 -17.42
C ALA A 21 -9.43 -19.16 -16.61
N GLN A 22 -10.01 -19.50 -15.46
CA GLN A 22 -10.77 -18.60 -14.60
C GLN A 22 -10.82 -19.11 -13.16
N GLY A 23 -11.53 -18.39 -12.29
CA GLY A 23 -11.82 -18.85 -10.94
C GLY A 23 -10.59 -18.99 -10.05
N MET A 24 -10.61 -19.94 -9.12
CA MET A 24 -9.55 -20.09 -8.11
C MET A 24 -8.22 -20.57 -8.70
N GLY A 25 -8.25 -21.41 -9.75
CA GLY A 25 -7.03 -21.88 -10.43
C GLY A 25 -6.24 -20.72 -11.04
N ARG A 26 -6.94 -19.83 -11.77
CA ARG A 26 -6.33 -18.60 -12.31
C ARG A 26 -5.88 -17.65 -11.21
N TRP A 27 -6.72 -17.47 -10.20
CA TRP A 27 -6.41 -16.57 -9.08
C TRP A 27 -5.14 -17.01 -8.35
N LEU A 28 -5.00 -18.29 -8.00
CA LEU A 28 -3.79 -18.80 -7.34
C LEU A 28 -2.54 -18.65 -8.22
N ALA A 29 -2.65 -18.93 -9.52
CA ALA A 29 -1.56 -18.73 -10.47
C ALA A 29 -1.04 -17.29 -10.45
N GLU A 30 -1.95 -16.31 -10.53
CA GLU A 30 -1.61 -14.88 -10.62
C GLU A 30 -1.22 -14.25 -9.27
N GLN A 31 -1.80 -14.73 -8.16
CA GLN A 31 -1.73 -14.06 -6.87
C GLN A 31 -0.73 -14.69 -5.91
N VAL A 32 -0.46 -15.99 -6.06
CA VAL A 32 0.41 -16.75 -5.16
C VAL A 32 1.62 -17.30 -5.92
N PHE A 33 1.42 -17.86 -7.11
CA PHE A 33 2.48 -18.61 -7.81
C PHE A 33 3.28 -17.79 -8.83
N ALA A 34 2.92 -16.52 -9.08
CA ALA A 34 3.52 -15.73 -10.16
C ALA A 34 5.03 -15.47 -10.00
N ALA A 35 5.51 -15.44 -8.75
CA ALA A 35 6.93 -15.28 -8.41
C ALA A 35 7.57 -16.58 -7.91
N ALA A 36 6.86 -17.71 -7.96
CA ALA A 36 7.37 -18.96 -7.42
C ALA A 36 8.51 -19.52 -8.29
N PRO A 37 9.49 -20.24 -7.71
CA PRO A 37 10.71 -20.65 -8.41
C PRO A 37 10.54 -21.90 -9.29
N PHE A 38 9.33 -22.46 -9.38
CA PHE A 38 9.03 -23.66 -10.16
C PHE A 38 8.48 -23.34 -11.56
N GLU A 39 8.49 -24.33 -12.44
CA GLU A 39 7.80 -24.23 -13.73
C GLU A 39 6.29 -24.28 -13.52
N LEU A 40 5.57 -23.22 -13.91
CA LEU A 40 4.12 -23.17 -13.83
C LEU A 40 3.48 -23.50 -15.18
N VAL A 41 2.57 -24.46 -15.19
CA VAL A 41 1.77 -24.84 -16.36
C VAL A 41 0.28 -24.67 -16.06
N LEU A 42 -0.40 -23.88 -16.88
CA LEU A 42 -1.83 -23.60 -16.79
C LEU A 42 -2.57 -24.40 -17.86
N VAL A 43 -3.52 -25.23 -17.43
CA VAL A 43 -4.26 -26.15 -18.28
C VAL A 43 -5.76 -25.90 -18.14
N ASP A 44 -6.45 -25.80 -19.27
CA ASP A 44 -7.92 -25.72 -19.29
C ASP A 44 -8.50 -26.32 -20.57
N VAL A 45 -9.77 -26.74 -20.53
CA VAL A 45 -10.51 -27.13 -21.76
C VAL A 45 -10.90 -25.90 -22.58
N SER A 46 -10.96 -24.74 -21.92
CA SER A 46 -11.31 -23.45 -22.50
C SER A 46 -10.13 -22.77 -23.17
N HIS A 47 -10.39 -22.12 -24.31
CA HIS A 47 -9.40 -21.26 -24.97
C HIS A 47 -9.07 -20.00 -24.15
N HIS A 48 -9.88 -19.67 -23.13
CA HIS A 48 -9.64 -18.53 -22.24
C HIS A 48 -8.35 -18.67 -21.41
N VAL A 49 -7.75 -19.87 -21.32
CA VAL A 49 -6.44 -20.07 -20.67
C VAL A 49 -5.30 -19.28 -21.33
N PHE A 50 -5.45 -18.92 -22.62
CA PHE A 50 -4.46 -18.14 -23.38
C PHE A 50 -4.62 -16.63 -23.23
N GLU A 51 -5.71 -16.16 -22.63
CA GLU A 51 -5.91 -14.74 -22.41
C GLU A 51 -4.79 -14.15 -21.55
N HIS A 52 -4.51 -12.86 -21.76
CA HIS A 52 -3.40 -12.20 -21.08
C HIS A 52 -3.64 -12.24 -19.56
N PRO A 53 -2.72 -12.79 -18.75
CA PRO A 53 -2.74 -12.52 -17.32
C PRO A 53 -2.57 -11.01 -17.15
N GLY A 54 -3.22 -10.41 -16.14
CA GLY A 54 -3.17 -8.96 -15.92
C GLY A 54 -1.75 -8.41 -15.77
N ASP A 55 -1.61 -7.10 -15.57
CA ASP A 55 -0.33 -6.35 -15.60
C ASP A 55 0.72 -6.75 -14.53
N ARG A 56 0.51 -7.83 -13.77
CA ARG A 56 1.47 -8.27 -12.76
C ARG A 56 2.71 -8.90 -13.39
N PRO A 57 3.91 -8.53 -12.93
CA PRO A 57 5.14 -9.13 -13.42
C PRO A 57 5.26 -10.59 -12.95
N TRP A 58 5.46 -11.49 -13.91
CA TRP A 58 5.79 -12.90 -13.65
C TRP A 58 7.29 -13.05 -13.50
N GLY A 59 7.75 -13.82 -12.51
CA GLY A 59 9.17 -14.19 -12.41
C GLY A 59 9.60 -15.01 -13.64
N ARG A 60 8.77 -15.99 -14.00
CA ARG A 60 8.85 -16.74 -15.27
C ARG A 60 7.44 -16.86 -15.85
N PRO A 61 7.21 -16.51 -17.14
CA PRO A 61 5.90 -16.66 -17.76
C PRO A 61 5.42 -18.12 -17.73
N PRO A 62 4.16 -18.38 -17.39
CA PRO A 62 3.64 -19.75 -17.35
C PRO A 62 3.46 -20.33 -18.76
N LEU A 63 3.67 -21.64 -18.89
CA LEU A 63 3.22 -22.39 -20.07
C LEU A 63 1.70 -22.50 -20.01
N ARG A 64 1.01 -22.17 -21.10
CA ARG A 64 -0.45 -22.23 -21.20
C ARG A 64 -0.82 -23.28 -22.22
N LEU A 65 -1.69 -24.20 -21.85
CA LEU A 65 -2.10 -25.32 -22.70
C LEU A 65 -3.61 -25.50 -22.65
N LYS A 66 -4.19 -25.79 -23.80
CA LYS A 66 -5.55 -26.32 -23.87
C LYS A 66 -5.49 -27.84 -23.80
N VAL A 67 -6.40 -28.46 -23.04
CA VAL A 67 -6.54 -29.92 -22.97
C VAL A 67 -7.81 -30.41 -23.65
N ALA A 68 -7.68 -31.48 -24.43
CA ALA A 68 -8.78 -32.29 -24.94
C ALA A 68 -8.59 -33.74 -24.48
N TYR A 69 -9.66 -34.54 -24.49
CA TYR A 69 -9.59 -35.94 -24.11
C TYR A 69 -9.91 -36.82 -25.31
N GLU A 70 -8.90 -37.53 -25.83
CA GLU A 70 -9.00 -38.39 -27.00
C GLU A 70 -8.69 -39.84 -26.60
N ALA A 71 -9.60 -40.76 -26.90
CA ALA A 71 -9.47 -42.19 -26.57
C ALA A 71 -9.07 -42.46 -25.10
N GLY A 72 -9.57 -41.65 -24.16
CA GLY A 72 -9.28 -41.77 -22.73
C GLY A 72 -7.89 -41.27 -22.31
N ARG A 73 -7.25 -40.40 -23.11
CA ARG A 73 -5.98 -39.74 -22.79
C ARG A 73 -6.08 -38.23 -22.98
N PRO A 74 -5.40 -37.42 -22.16
CA PRO A 74 -5.34 -35.98 -22.36
C PRO A 74 -4.36 -35.67 -23.50
N VAL A 75 -4.81 -34.81 -24.41
CA VAL A 75 -4.02 -34.26 -25.51
C VAL A 75 -3.93 -32.77 -25.29
N PHE A 76 -2.70 -32.23 -25.37
CA PHE A 76 -2.42 -30.83 -25.08
C PHE A 76 -2.09 -30.08 -26.35
N THR A 77 -2.63 -28.86 -26.49
CA THR A 77 -2.29 -27.96 -27.59
C THR A 77 -1.89 -26.58 -27.07
N ASP A 78 -1.01 -25.90 -27.80
CA ASP A 78 -0.63 -24.51 -27.55
C ASP A 78 -1.68 -23.51 -28.07
N GLY A 79 -1.37 -22.22 -27.97
CA GLY A 79 -2.26 -21.13 -28.38
C GLY A 79 -2.51 -21.04 -29.89
N ASP A 80 -1.64 -21.66 -30.71
CA ASP A 80 -1.80 -21.75 -32.15
C ASP A 80 -2.54 -23.03 -32.56
N GLY A 81 -2.91 -23.88 -31.59
CA GLY A 81 -3.56 -25.17 -31.81
C GLY A 81 -2.61 -26.28 -32.23
N ALA A 82 -1.29 -26.07 -32.14
CA ALA A 82 -0.31 -27.11 -32.41
C ALA A 82 -0.20 -28.08 -31.23
N ALA A 83 0.12 -29.35 -31.52
CA ALA A 83 0.31 -30.36 -30.48
C ALA A 83 1.49 -30.00 -29.58
N ALA A 84 1.25 -30.01 -28.27
CA ALA A 84 2.24 -29.71 -27.25
C ALA A 84 2.71 -30.99 -26.54
N GLN A 85 3.90 -30.92 -25.93
CA GLN A 85 4.39 -31.98 -25.05
C GLN A 85 3.51 -32.11 -23.81
N SER A 86 3.44 -33.33 -23.25
CA SER A 86 2.69 -33.57 -22.03
C SER A 86 3.31 -32.78 -20.87
N PRO A 87 2.54 -31.94 -20.16
CA PRO A 87 3.03 -31.26 -18.96
C PRO A 87 3.13 -32.20 -17.75
N LEU A 88 2.57 -33.42 -17.87
CA LEU A 88 2.51 -34.44 -16.82
C LEU A 88 3.80 -35.26 -16.71
N ASP A 89 4.70 -35.15 -17.67
CA ASP A 89 6.02 -35.78 -17.59
C ASP A 89 6.87 -35.07 -16.52
N PRO A 90 7.63 -35.78 -15.68
CA PRO A 90 8.40 -35.16 -14.60
C PRO A 90 9.45 -34.18 -15.16
N PRO A 91 9.67 -33.03 -14.50
CA PRO A 91 10.78 -32.15 -14.87
C PRO A 91 12.11 -32.87 -14.59
N GLY A 92 13.11 -32.69 -15.46
CA GLY A 92 14.38 -33.44 -15.39
C GLY A 92 15.05 -33.45 -14.01
N SER A 93 14.89 -32.39 -13.20
CA SER A 93 15.21 -32.36 -11.77
C SER A 93 14.05 -31.76 -10.97
N GLY A 94 13.36 -32.57 -10.16
CA GLY A 94 12.32 -32.12 -9.22
C GLY A 94 11.02 -32.93 -9.29
N ARG A 95 10.19 -32.83 -8.24
CA ARG A 95 8.87 -33.48 -8.19
C ARG A 95 7.83 -32.68 -8.99
N LEU A 96 6.84 -33.37 -9.56
CA LEU A 96 5.67 -32.74 -10.16
C LEU A 96 4.56 -32.59 -9.11
N ALA A 97 3.97 -31.40 -9.04
CA ALA A 97 2.73 -31.14 -8.31
C ALA A 97 1.58 -30.86 -9.28
N LEU A 98 0.42 -31.48 -9.04
CA LEU A 98 -0.81 -31.31 -9.81
C LEU A 98 -1.88 -30.67 -8.93
N CYS A 99 -2.39 -29.51 -9.34
CA CYS A 99 -3.52 -28.83 -8.73
C CYS A 99 -4.78 -29.06 -9.58
N LEU A 100 -5.82 -29.63 -8.97
CA LEU A 100 -7.16 -29.73 -9.57
C LEU A 100 -8.04 -28.56 -9.09
N ALA A 101 -8.09 -27.51 -9.91
CA ALA A 101 -8.94 -26.33 -9.72
C ALA A 101 -10.17 -26.36 -10.64
N VAL A 102 -10.84 -27.50 -10.64
CA VAL A 102 -11.98 -27.81 -11.50
C VAL A 102 -13.27 -27.91 -10.68
N PRO A 103 -14.45 -27.84 -11.30
CA PRO A 103 -15.72 -28.16 -10.63
C PRO A 103 -15.65 -29.51 -9.91
N ALA A 104 -16.27 -29.60 -8.72
CA ALA A 104 -16.14 -30.77 -7.86
C ALA A 104 -16.65 -32.08 -8.52
N ASP A 105 -17.67 -31.98 -9.38
CA ASP A 105 -18.23 -33.07 -10.18
C ASP A 105 -17.29 -33.53 -11.32
N ALA A 106 -16.33 -32.70 -11.72
CA ALA A 106 -15.32 -33.04 -12.73
C ALA A 106 -14.07 -33.73 -12.16
N VAL A 107 -13.85 -33.68 -10.83
CA VAL A 107 -12.63 -34.20 -10.19
C VAL A 107 -12.41 -35.67 -10.52
N ASP A 108 -13.39 -36.54 -10.29
CA ASP A 108 -13.27 -37.99 -10.52
C ASP A 108 -13.00 -38.32 -12.00
N THR A 109 -13.71 -37.64 -12.91
CA THR A 109 -13.54 -37.84 -14.35
C THR A 109 -12.14 -37.47 -14.80
N ILE A 110 -11.63 -36.30 -14.38
CA ILE A 110 -10.29 -35.84 -14.74
C ILE A 110 -9.24 -36.73 -14.06
N ALA A 111 -9.46 -37.09 -12.80
CA ALA A 111 -8.58 -37.96 -12.03
C ALA A 111 -8.35 -39.31 -12.73
N SER A 112 -9.42 -39.94 -13.21
CA SER A 112 -9.37 -41.25 -13.89
C SER A 112 -8.52 -41.28 -15.16
N VAL A 113 -8.32 -40.12 -15.79
CA VAL A 113 -7.56 -40.00 -17.04
C VAL A 113 -6.16 -39.44 -16.80
N VAL A 114 -6.00 -38.49 -15.87
CA VAL A 114 -4.74 -37.76 -15.64
C VAL A 114 -3.80 -38.50 -14.69
N LEU A 115 -4.30 -38.99 -13.55
CA LEU A 115 -3.46 -39.57 -12.49
C LEU A 115 -2.72 -40.85 -12.91
N PRO A 116 -3.26 -41.73 -13.78
CA PRO A 116 -2.52 -42.90 -14.28
C PRO A 116 -1.25 -42.55 -15.06
N GLN A 117 -1.08 -41.31 -15.51
CA GLN A 117 0.10 -40.86 -16.25
C GLN A 117 1.17 -40.24 -15.35
N LEU A 118 0.89 -40.05 -14.06
CA LEU A 118 1.83 -39.45 -13.13
C LEU A 118 2.86 -40.49 -12.65
N GLU A 119 4.12 -40.08 -12.57
CA GLU A 119 5.18 -40.89 -11.98
C GLU A 119 4.98 -41.04 -10.46
N PRO A 120 5.40 -42.18 -9.86
CA PRO A 120 5.40 -42.36 -8.42
C PRO A 120 6.11 -41.22 -7.69
N GLY A 121 5.55 -40.79 -6.56
CA GLY A 121 6.07 -39.66 -5.80
C GLY A 121 5.65 -38.27 -6.32
N SER A 122 4.82 -38.19 -7.36
CA SER A 122 4.12 -36.94 -7.70
C SER A 122 3.15 -36.53 -6.57
N ILE A 123 2.87 -35.23 -6.48
CA ILE A 123 1.96 -34.64 -5.49
C ILE A 123 0.68 -34.23 -6.19
N VAL A 124 -0.49 -34.53 -5.62
CA VAL A 124 -1.79 -34.12 -6.14
C VAL A 124 -2.57 -33.40 -5.05
N PHE A 125 -3.17 -32.27 -5.39
CA PHE A 125 -4.10 -31.59 -4.49
C PHE A 125 -5.24 -30.92 -5.25
N ASP A 126 -6.32 -30.65 -4.54
CA ASP A 126 -7.48 -29.94 -5.08
C ASP A 126 -7.73 -28.61 -4.36
N VAL A 127 -8.60 -27.76 -4.92
CA VAL A 127 -9.07 -26.50 -4.31
C VAL A 127 -10.60 -26.47 -4.19
N THR A 128 -11.23 -27.64 -4.15
CA THR A 128 -12.70 -27.78 -4.09
C THR A 128 -13.25 -27.27 -2.75
N SER A 129 -14.58 -27.13 -2.63
CA SER A 129 -15.22 -26.69 -1.38
C SER A 129 -15.67 -27.82 -0.43
N SER A 130 -15.53 -29.09 -0.84
CA SER A 130 -15.72 -30.30 -0.01
C SER A 130 -14.46 -31.16 -0.08
N LYS A 131 -14.16 -32.00 0.91
CA LYS A 131 -12.85 -32.68 0.98
C LYS A 131 -12.95 -34.19 0.97
N ASN A 132 -13.95 -34.80 1.63
CA ASN A 132 -14.02 -36.26 1.71
C ASN A 132 -14.20 -36.90 0.34
N GLN A 133 -15.19 -36.44 -0.43
CA GLN A 133 -15.50 -37.04 -1.73
C GLN A 133 -14.37 -36.83 -2.76
N PRO A 134 -13.83 -35.61 -2.96
CA PRO A 134 -12.74 -35.41 -3.93
C PRO A 134 -11.46 -36.17 -3.57
N LEU A 135 -11.04 -36.15 -2.30
CA LEU A 135 -9.81 -36.85 -1.89
C LEU A 135 -9.96 -38.37 -1.97
N ALA A 136 -11.14 -38.90 -1.64
CA ALA A 136 -11.42 -40.32 -1.83
C ALA A 136 -11.36 -40.71 -3.32
N ALA A 137 -11.89 -39.88 -4.22
CA ALA A 137 -11.83 -40.12 -5.66
C ALA A 137 -10.37 -40.13 -6.17
N LEU A 138 -9.54 -39.19 -5.73
CA LEU A 138 -8.12 -39.14 -6.10
C LEU A 138 -7.35 -40.37 -5.61
N ARG A 139 -7.54 -40.76 -4.35
CA ARG A 139 -6.90 -41.95 -3.78
C ARG A 139 -7.36 -43.27 -4.41
N ALA A 140 -8.62 -43.34 -4.86
CA ALA A 140 -9.12 -44.52 -5.56
C ALA A 140 -8.43 -44.76 -6.91
N GLN A 141 -7.89 -43.71 -7.54
CA GLN A 141 -7.15 -43.84 -8.81
C GLN A 141 -5.69 -44.24 -8.58
N ARG A 142 -5.05 -43.66 -7.56
CA ARG A 142 -3.64 -43.89 -7.22
C ARG A 142 -3.42 -43.70 -5.72
N ASP A 143 -3.00 -44.75 -5.04
CA ASP A 143 -2.72 -44.75 -3.59
C ASP A 143 -1.23 -44.52 -3.26
N ASP A 144 -0.34 -44.61 -4.26
CA ASP A 144 1.10 -44.36 -4.13
C ASP A 144 1.50 -42.88 -4.31
N LEU A 145 0.55 -42.01 -4.64
CA LEU A 145 0.74 -40.56 -4.76
C LEU A 145 0.43 -39.86 -3.43
N ALA A 146 1.12 -38.76 -3.15
CA ALA A 146 0.76 -37.90 -2.04
C ALA A 146 -0.47 -37.06 -2.43
N VAL A 147 -1.59 -37.20 -1.71
CA VAL A 147 -2.88 -36.58 -2.00
C VAL A 147 -3.38 -35.79 -0.79
N PHE A 148 -3.38 -34.46 -0.90
CA PHE A 148 -3.93 -33.57 0.14
C PHE A 148 -4.99 -32.65 -0.44
N GLY A 149 -5.90 -32.16 0.41
CA GLY A 149 -6.96 -31.23 -0.02
C GLY A 149 -6.64 -29.81 0.36
N THR A 150 -7.10 -28.85 -0.42
CA THR A 150 -7.06 -27.44 -0.04
C THR A 150 -8.41 -26.77 -0.25
N HIS A 151 -8.68 -25.74 0.53
CA HIS A 151 -9.87 -24.91 0.37
C HIS A 151 -9.54 -23.47 0.77
N PRO A 152 -9.26 -22.59 -0.20
CA PRO A 152 -9.28 -21.16 0.05
C PRO A 152 -10.69 -20.74 0.52
N LEU A 153 -10.81 -20.20 1.74
CA LEU A 153 -12.10 -19.87 2.36
C LEU A 153 -12.67 -18.53 1.84
N PHE A 154 -12.36 -18.20 0.60
CA PHE A 154 -12.71 -16.96 -0.07
C PHE A 154 -12.91 -17.21 -1.57
N GLY A 155 -13.61 -16.30 -2.24
CA GLY A 155 -13.86 -16.38 -3.67
C GLY A 155 -12.75 -15.71 -4.51
N PRO A 156 -12.64 -16.02 -5.80
CA PRO A 156 -11.58 -15.53 -6.70
C PRO A 156 -11.69 -14.03 -7.05
N ARG A 157 -12.63 -13.29 -6.46
CA ARG A 157 -12.81 -11.84 -6.65
C ARG A 157 -12.04 -10.99 -5.62
N VAL A 158 -11.42 -11.62 -4.61
CA VAL A 158 -10.59 -10.87 -3.66
C VAL A 158 -9.35 -10.32 -4.38
N ALA A 159 -8.96 -9.09 -4.05
CA ALA A 159 -7.91 -8.38 -4.78
C ALA A 159 -6.50 -8.96 -4.58
N GLY A 160 -6.28 -9.64 -3.46
CA GLY A 160 -4.99 -10.23 -3.11
C GLY A 160 -5.07 -11.23 -1.96
N PRO A 161 -3.95 -11.93 -1.70
CA PRO A 161 -3.88 -13.03 -0.74
C PRO A 161 -3.80 -12.59 0.74
N ALA A 162 -3.27 -11.40 1.01
CA ALA A 162 -3.06 -10.94 2.37
C ALA A 162 -4.37 -10.83 3.18
N GLY A 163 -4.35 -11.35 4.41
CA GLY A 163 -5.50 -11.33 5.33
C GLY A 163 -6.57 -12.38 5.02
N GLN A 164 -6.37 -13.22 4.00
CA GLN A 164 -7.29 -14.32 3.70
C GLN A 164 -6.98 -15.57 4.54
N SER A 165 -7.85 -16.57 4.48
CA SER A 165 -7.66 -17.86 5.16
C SER A 165 -7.83 -19.03 4.21
N ALA A 166 -7.08 -20.10 4.42
CA ALA A 166 -7.20 -21.34 3.68
C ALA A 166 -7.13 -22.55 4.63
N VAL A 167 -7.90 -23.57 4.31
CA VAL A 167 -7.79 -24.88 4.97
C VAL A 167 -6.94 -25.81 4.11
N VAL A 168 -6.07 -26.56 4.77
CA VAL A 168 -5.35 -27.70 4.19
C VAL A 168 -5.80 -28.95 4.92
N CYS A 169 -6.08 -30.01 4.16
CA CYS A 169 -6.36 -31.35 4.63
C CYS A 169 -5.17 -32.24 4.30
N PRO A 170 -4.20 -32.41 5.23
CA PRO A 170 -2.97 -33.15 4.97
C PRO A 170 -3.24 -34.58 4.52
N ASP A 171 -2.36 -35.10 3.69
CA ASP A 171 -2.33 -36.52 3.39
C ASP A 171 -1.94 -37.30 4.67
N PRO A 172 -2.72 -38.28 5.14
CA PRO A 172 -2.38 -39.07 6.33
C PRO A 172 -1.13 -39.94 6.20
N ASP A 173 -0.75 -40.31 4.98
CA ASP A 173 0.41 -41.14 4.64
C ASP A 173 1.66 -40.28 4.32
N ASP A 174 1.48 -39.04 3.86
CA ASP A 174 2.54 -38.01 3.69
C ASP A 174 2.11 -36.62 4.19
N VAL A 175 2.11 -36.46 5.53
CA VAL A 175 1.72 -35.21 6.20
C VAL A 175 2.61 -34.00 5.88
N ALA A 176 3.74 -34.19 5.20
CA ALA A 176 4.65 -33.11 4.84
C ALA A 176 4.43 -32.62 3.40
N ALA A 177 3.70 -33.37 2.56
CA ALA A 177 3.53 -33.08 1.13
C ALA A 177 2.94 -31.70 0.82
N HIS A 178 2.14 -31.14 1.72
CA HIS A 178 1.49 -29.84 1.53
C HIS A 178 2.35 -28.64 1.96
N ARG A 179 3.44 -28.87 2.70
CA ARG A 179 4.13 -27.78 3.43
C ARG A 179 4.66 -26.68 2.52
N TRP A 180 5.21 -27.04 1.36
CA TRP A 180 5.66 -26.05 0.37
C TRP A 180 4.54 -25.09 -0.03
N LEU A 181 3.30 -25.57 -0.14
CA LEU A 181 2.14 -24.75 -0.48
C LEU A 181 1.69 -23.91 0.72
N SER A 182 1.70 -24.51 1.92
CA SER A 182 1.38 -23.79 3.16
C SER A 182 2.36 -22.66 3.44
N ASP A 183 3.65 -22.85 3.15
CA ASP A 183 4.69 -21.85 3.28
C ASP A 183 4.42 -20.70 2.28
N LEU A 184 4.16 -21.01 1.00
CA LEU A 184 3.79 -20.00 0.00
C LEU A 184 2.51 -19.23 0.35
N PHE A 185 1.50 -19.90 0.89
CA PHE A 185 0.29 -19.25 1.39
C PHE A 185 0.61 -18.29 2.54
N THR A 186 1.43 -18.72 3.49
CA THR A 186 1.83 -17.91 4.65
C THR A 186 2.66 -16.71 4.22
N GLU A 187 3.62 -16.88 3.30
CA GLU A 187 4.42 -15.80 2.72
C GLU A 187 3.55 -14.78 1.97
N ALA A 188 2.50 -15.25 1.30
CA ALA A 188 1.51 -14.39 0.64
C ALA A 188 0.52 -13.71 1.62
N GLY A 189 0.62 -13.99 2.93
CA GLY A 189 -0.23 -13.42 3.98
C GLY A 189 -1.57 -14.14 4.18
N ILE A 190 -1.71 -15.38 3.69
CA ILE A 190 -2.86 -16.25 3.94
C ILE A 190 -2.63 -17.02 5.25
N THR A 191 -3.63 -17.01 6.12
CA THR A 191 -3.63 -17.86 7.33
C THR A 191 -4.02 -19.28 6.96
N VAL A 192 -3.14 -20.25 7.21
CA VAL A 192 -3.37 -21.67 6.91
C VAL A 192 -3.80 -22.43 8.14
N GLN A 193 -4.86 -23.24 8.02
CA GLN A 193 -5.31 -24.16 9.05
C GLN A 193 -5.26 -25.60 8.54
N GLU A 194 -4.62 -26.49 9.30
CA GLU A 194 -4.56 -27.92 8.99
C GLU A 194 -5.64 -28.67 9.78
N VAL A 195 -6.57 -29.32 9.09
CA VAL A 195 -7.64 -30.14 9.69
C VAL A 195 -7.88 -31.41 8.88
N SER A 196 -8.55 -32.41 9.44
CA SER A 196 -8.95 -33.59 8.65
C SER A 196 -10.06 -33.25 7.64
N ALA A 197 -10.14 -33.98 6.53
CA ALA A 197 -11.22 -33.84 5.55
C ALA A 197 -12.63 -34.01 6.16
N ALA A 198 -12.75 -34.94 7.11
CA ALA A 198 -13.99 -35.18 7.86
C ALA A 198 -14.37 -34.00 8.76
N GLU A 199 -13.39 -33.38 9.42
CA GLU A 199 -13.62 -32.20 10.24
C GLU A 199 -13.98 -30.97 9.41
N HIS A 200 -13.26 -30.75 8.31
CA HIS A 200 -13.56 -29.71 7.34
C HIS A 200 -15.00 -29.78 6.84
N ASP A 201 -15.43 -30.93 6.31
CA ASP A 201 -16.76 -31.05 5.71
C ASP A 201 -17.87 -30.92 6.76
N ARG A 202 -17.67 -31.44 7.97
CA ARG A 202 -18.60 -31.20 9.09
C ARG A 202 -18.74 -29.71 9.38
N ALA A 203 -17.64 -28.97 9.42
CA ALA A 203 -17.68 -27.53 9.64
C ALA A 203 -18.36 -26.79 8.47
N MET A 204 -18.03 -27.14 7.22
CA MET A 204 -18.61 -26.49 6.03
C MET A 204 -20.11 -26.77 5.86
N SER A 205 -20.64 -27.86 6.43
CA SER A 205 -22.10 -28.07 6.50
C SER A 205 -22.79 -26.89 7.18
N TRP A 206 -22.22 -26.38 8.27
CA TRP A 206 -22.75 -25.23 9.00
C TRP A 206 -22.32 -23.90 8.39
N VAL A 207 -21.05 -23.76 8.01
CA VAL A 207 -20.46 -22.49 7.57
C VAL A 207 -20.85 -22.11 6.13
N GLN A 208 -21.02 -23.09 5.24
CA GLN A 208 -21.35 -22.84 3.84
C GLN A 208 -22.74 -23.34 3.48
N ALA A 209 -23.06 -24.61 3.74
CA ALA A 209 -24.30 -25.18 3.24
C ALA A 209 -25.53 -24.51 3.88
N LEU A 210 -25.59 -24.43 5.21
CA LEU A 210 -26.67 -23.74 5.92
C LEU A 210 -26.73 -22.25 5.56
N THR A 211 -25.60 -21.55 5.48
CA THR A 211 -25.57 -20.13 5.11
C THR A 211 -26.14 -19.89 3.71
N HIS A 212 -25.77 -20.69 2.72
CA HIS A 212 -26.35 -20.59 1.38
C HIS A 212 -27.85 -20.88 1.39
N GLN A 213 -28.31 -21.89 2.14
CA GLN A 213 -29.73 -22.21 2.25
C GLN A 213 -30.53 -21.03 2.80
N VAL A 214 -30.07 -20.40 3.90
CA VAL A 214 -30.72 -19.23 4.49
C VAL A 214 -30.82 -18.09 3.47
N LEU A 215 -29.74 -17.80 2.74
CA LEU A 215 -29.71 -16.73 1.75
C LEU A 215 -30.62 -17.02 0.53
N ILE A 216 -30.61 -18.26 0.02
CA ILE A 216 -31.46 -18.69 -1.10
C ILE A 216 -32.93 -18.65 -0.71
N VAL A 217 -33.28 -19.18 0.47
CA VAL A 217 -34.66 -19.17 0.98
C VAL A 217 -35.13 -17.75 1.22
N PHE A 218 -34.32 -16.91 1.86
CA PHE A 218 -34.62 -15.49 2.07
C PHE A 218 -34.93 -14.78 0.74
N ALA A 219 -34.04 -14.86 -0.23
CA ALA A 219 -34.25 -14.19 -1.52
C ALA A 219 -35.43 -14.79 -2.30
N GLY A 220 -35.63 -16.10 -2.24
CA GLY A 220 -36.80 -16.76 -2.81
C GLY A 220 -38.11 -16.28 -2.19
N LEU A 221 -38.17 -16.03 -0.88
CA LEU A 221 -39.36 -15.48 -0.22
C LEU A 221 -39.59 -14.00 -0.59
N VAL A 222 -38.55 -13.17 -0.51
CA VAL A 222 -38.66 -11.73 -0.80
C VAL A 222 -38.96 -11.47 -2.28
N SER A 223 -38.41 -12.25 -3.21
CA SER A 223 -38.71 -12.10 -4.65
C SER A 223 -40.17 -12.41 -5.01
N ARG A 224 -40.91 -13.08 -4.13
CA ARG A 224 -42.32 -13.45 -4.31
C ARG A 224 -43.26 -12.70 -3.37
N SER A 225 -42.78 -11.68 -2.66
CA SER A 225 -43.61 -10.93 -1.72
C SER A 225 -44.55 -9.95 -2.42
N GLU A 226 -45.62 -9.61 -1.72
CA GLU A 226 -46.45 -8.44 -2.00
C GLU A 226 -46.43 -7.54 -0.75
N PRO A 227 -45.87 -6.31 -0.84
CA PRO A 227 -45.40 -5.62 -2.03
C PRO A 227 -44.09 -6.20 -2.62
N GLY A 228 -43.84 -5.93 -3.90
CA GLY A 228 -42.68 -6.44 -4.65
C GLY A 228 -41.36 -5.71 -4.34
N MET A 229 -40.25 -6.22 -4.89
CA MET A 229 -38.89 -5.75 -4.55
C MET A 229 -38.68 -4.24 -4.73
N ASP A 230 -39.19 -3.63 -5.81
CA ASP A 230 -39.01 -2.20 -6.07
C ASP A 230 -39.63 -1.31 -4.98
N GLU A 231 -40.76 -1.76 -4.41
CA GLU A 231 -41.42 -1.06 -3.32
C GLU A 231 -40.73 -1.36 -1.99
N LEU A 232 -40.38 -2.62 -1.71
CA LEU A 232 -39.60 -3.00 -0.53
C LEU A 232 -38.28 -2.23 -0.46
N TRP A 233 -37.61 -2.02 -1.60
CA TRP A 233 -36.35 -1.30 -1.67
C TRP A 233 -36.46 0.15 -1.19
N ARG A 234 -37.64 0.77 -1.26
CA ARG A 234 -37.90 2.13 -0.74
C ARG A 234 -37.96 2.17 0.79
N PHE A 235 -38.34 1.06 1.42
CA PHE A 235 -38.48 0.91 2.87
C PHE A 235 -37.36 0.08 3.50
N ARG A 236 -36.35 -0.29 2.72
CA ARG A 236 -35.29 -1.18 3.19
C ARG A 236 -34.56 -0.58 4.38
N THR A 237 -34.32 -1.41 5.38
CA THR A 237 -33.41 -1.10 6.47
C THR A 237 -31.98 -1.49 6.07
N PRO A 238 -30.94 -0.97 6.75
CA PRO A 238 -29.55 -1.31 6.42
C PRO A 238 -29.26 -2.81 6.52
N VAL A 239 -29.86 -3.49 7.50
CA VAL A 239 -29.73 -4.95 7.67
C VAL A 239 -30.40 -5.70 6.51
N PHE A 240 -31.58 -5.27 6.06
CA PHE A 240 -32.25 -5.87 4.90
C PHE A 240 -31.41 -5.68 3.63
N GLU A 241 -30.84 -4.48 3.43
CA GLU A 241 -29.96 -4.20 2.28
C GLU A 241 -28.70 -5.06 2.31
N ALA A 242 -28.08 -5.23 3.49
CA ALA A 242 -26.94 -6.12 3.66
C ALA A 242 -27.29 -7.58 3.33
N LEU A 243 -28.40 -8.09 3.86
CA LEU A 243 -28.84 -9.47 3.62
C LEU A 243 -29.21 -9.72 2.14
N ALA A 244 -29.90 -8.77 1.51
CA ALA A 244 -30.20 -8.82 0.08
C ALA A 244 -28.91 -8.78 -0.78
N GLY A 245 -27.93 -7.97 -0.40
CA GLY A 245 -26.62 -7.92 -1.04
C GLY A 245 -25.85 -9.25 -0.92
N LEU A 246 -25.85 -9.85 0.26
CA LEU A 246 -25.27 -11.19 0.48
C LEU A 246 -25.98 -12.27 -0.33
N ALA A 247 -27.31 -12.24 -0.38
CA ALA A 247 -28.07 -13.18 -1.20
C ALA A 247 -27.78 -13.01 -2.70
N GLY A 248 -27.63 -11.76 -3.17
CA GLY A 248 -27.22 -11.47 -4.55
C GLY A 248 -25.88 -12.10 -4.93
N ARG A 249 -24.95 -12.27 -3.99
CA ARG A 249 -23.66 -12.96 -4.21
C ARG A 249 -23.83 -14.46 -4.44
N VAL A 250 -24.83 -15.08 -3.80
CA VAL A 250 -25.12 -16.52 -3.92
C VAL A 250 -25.95 -16.82 -5.18
N LEU A 251 -26.76 -15.87 -5.63
CA LEU A 251 -27.69 -16.04 -6.76
C LEU A 251 -27.10 -15.70 -8.14
N THR A 252 -25.79 -15.62 -8.27
CA THR A 252 -25.15 -15.40 -9.58
C THR A 252 -25.11 -16.71 -10.37
N PRO A 253 -25.54 -16.77 -11.65
CA PRO A 253 -25.57 -18.01 -12.43
C PRO A 253 -24.22 -18.75 -12.52
N SER A 254 -23.11 -18.01 -12.44
CA SER A 254 -21.76 -18.58 -12.43
C SER A 254 -21.39 -19.31 -11.13
N GLN A 255 -22.24 -19.27 -10.10
CA GLN A 255 -22.06 -19.95 -8.82
C GLN A 255 -23.02 -21.12 -8.62
N ASP A 256 -24.08 -21.25 -9.42
CA ASP A 256 -25.14 -22.25 -9.25
C ASP A 256 -24.57 -23.67 -9.10
N ALA A 257 -23.71 -24.10 -10.03
CA ALA A 257 -23.09 -25.42 -9.99
C ALA A 257 -22.18 -25.61 -8.76
N THR A 258 -21.45 -24.56 -8.35
CA THR A 258 -20.57 -24.61 -7.17
C THR A 258 -21.39 -24.75 -5.89
N ILE A 259 -22.44 -23.95 -5.74
CA ILE A 259 -23.31 -24.00 -4.57
C ILE A 259 -24.05 -25.34 -4.51
N ALA A 260 -24.57 -25.83 -5.64
CA ALA A 260 -25.20 -27.15 -5.69
C ALA A 260 -24.24 -28.26 -5.26
N ALA A 261 -22.99 -28.24 -5.75
CA ALA A 261 -21.96 -29.20 -5.37
C ALA A 261 -21.60 -29.12 -3.87
N ILE A 262 -21.56 -27.91 -3.29
CA ILE A 262 -21.39 -27.72 -1.84
C ILE A 262 -22.54 -28.38 -1.09
N GLN A 263 -23.80 -28.11 -1.47
CA GLN A 263 -24.96 -28.69 -0.79
C GLN A 263 -24.93 -30.23 -0.79
N SER A 264 -24.58 -30.85 -1.91
CA SER A 264 -24.46 -32.31 -1.97
C SER A 264 -23.20 -32.85 -1.28
N GLY A 265 -22.12 -32.06 -1.23
CA GLY A 265 -20.80 -32.52 -0.79
C GLY A 265 -20.55 -32.46 0.73
N VAL A 266 -21.29 -31.63 1.47
CA VAL A 266 -21.06 -31.42 2.92
C VAL A 266 -22.33 -31.58 3.78
N ASP A 267 -23.17 -32.57 3.49
CA ASP A 267 -24.43 -32.83 4.25
C ASP A 267 -25.41 -31.64 4.26
N GLY A 268 -25.63 -31.01 3.11
CA GLY A 268 -26.62 -29.94 2.98
C GLY A 268 -28.04 -30.40 3.27
N ALA A 269 -28.39 -31.65 2.94
CA ALA A 269 -29.71 -32.22 3.22
C ALA A 269 -30.00 -32.26 4.73
N GLY A 270 -29.06 -32.74 5.56
CA GLY A 270 -29.23 -32.74 7.01
C GLY A 270 -29.38 -31.33 7.58
N ARG A 271 -28.62 -30.35 7.06
CA ARG A 271 -28.76 -28.94 7.49
C ARG A 271 -30.09 -28.31 7.05
N ALA A 272 -30.68 -28.77 5.95
CA ALA A 272 -32.00 -28.33 5.52
C ALA A 272 -33.10 -28.85 6.46
N ASP A 273 -32.96 -30.09 6.95
CA ASP A 273 -33.86 -30.65 7.97
C ASP A 273 -33.74 -29.86 9.29
N ASP A 274 -32.51 -29.57 9.73
CA ASP A 274 -32.26 -28.73 10.92
C ASP A 274 -32.88 -27.32 10.79
N LEU A 275 -32.75 -26.70 9.60
CA LEU A 275 -33.34 -25.39 9.30
C LEU A 275 -34.87 -25.45 9.34
N ALA A 276 -35.47 -26.50 8.78
CA ALA A 276 -36.92 -26.70 8.79
C ALA A 276 -37.44 -26.85 10.23
N GLU A 277 -36.78 -27.65 11.06
CA GLU A 277 -37.14 -27.83 12.47
C GLU A 277 -37.07 -26.50 13.25
N ALA A 278 -36.01 -25.70 13.04
CA ALA A 278 -35.86 -24.40 13.68
C ALA A 278 -36.96 -23.40 13.25
N VAL A 279 -37.33 -23.40 11.96
CA VAL A 279 -38.42 -22.57 11.45
C VAL A 279 -39.77 -23.00 12.02
N ASP A 280 -40.01 -24.30 12.15
CA ASP A 280 -41.23 -24.83 12.76
C ASP A 280 -41.34 -24.48 14.26
N ALA A 281 -40.23 -24.53 15.00
CA ALA A 281 -40.18 -24.09 16.38
C ALA A 281 -40.51 -22.59 16.53
N LEU A 282 -39.94 -21.74 15.67
CA LEU A 282 -40.28 -20.31 15.62
C LEU A 282 -41.76 -20.10 15.28
N ARG A 283 -42.29 -20.85 14.31
CA ARG A 283 -43.70 -20.79 13.92
C ARG A 283 -44.63 -21.14 15.08
N GLN A 284 -44.29 -22.17 15.88
CA GLN A 284 -45.05 -22.54 17.06
C GLN A 284 -45.04 -21.43 18.13
N ALA A 285 -43.88 -20.85 18.41
CA ALA A 285 -43.74 -19.74 19.35
C ALA A 285 -44.52 -18.49 18.92
N LEU A 286 -44.55 -18.19 17.61
CA LEU A 286 -45.34 -17.08 17.08
C LEU A 286 -46.85 -17.37 17.11
N ALA A 287 -47.26 -18.61 16.85
CA ALA A 287 -48.65 -19.01 16.79
C ALA A 287 -49.37 -18.97 18.16
N SER A 288 -48.63 -19.01 19.27
CA SER A 288 -49.22 -18.88 20.60
C SER A 288 -49.77 -17.46 20.87
N GLY A 289 -49.21 -16.45 20.19
CA GLY A 289 -49.52 -15.05 20.40
C GLY A 289 -48.98 -14.47 21.72
N ASP A 290 -48.27 -15.26 22.54
CA ASP A 290 -47.63 -14.80 23.76
C ASP A 290 -46.21 -14.29 23.45
N PRO A 291 -45.91 -13.00 23.69
CA PRO A 291 -44.55 -12.47 23.53
C PRO A 291 -43.49 -13.21 24.34
N ALA A 292 -43.86 -13.86 25.45
CA ALA A 292 -42.93 -14.64 26.27
C ALA A 292 -42.38 -15.87 25.53
N ASP A 293 -43.21 -16.56 24.73
CA ASP A 293 -42.76 -17.72 23.95
C ASP A 293 -41.80 -17.30 22.84
N THR A 294 -42.09 -16.19 22.16
CA THR A 294 -41.19 -15.61 21.16
C THR A 294 -39.88 -15.14 21.79
N ALA A 295 -39.93 -14.49 22.95
CA ALA A 295 -38.73 -14.10 23.70
C ALA A 295 -37.90 -15.33 24.16
N GLY A 296 -38.58 -16.43 24.51
CA GLY A 296 -37.97 -17.71 24.83
C GLY A 296 -37.18 -18.29 23.65
N PHE A 297 -37.75 -18.29 22.45
CA PHE A 297 -37.05 -18.71 21.24
C PHE A 297 -35.81 -17.85 20.94
N ILE A 298 -35.93 -16.52 21.07
CA ILE A 298 -34.79 -15.60 20.91
C ILE A 298 -33.69 -15.88 21.95
N ALA A 299 -34.07 -16.16 23.19
CA ALA A 299 -33.12 -16.49 24.26
C ALA A 299 -32.40 -17.82 23.99
N TRP A 300 -33.10 -18.84 23.48
CA TRP A 300 -32.50 -20.10 23.04
C TRP A 300 -31.44 -19.88 21.96
N ALA A 301 -31.76 -19.09 20.91
CA ALA A 301 -30.80 -18.78 19.86
C ALA A 301 -29.57 -18.02 20.40
N ARG A 302 -29.79 -17.09 21.34
CA ARG A 302 -28.71 -16.35 22.02
C ARG A 302 -27.82 -17.26 22.88
N GLU A 303 -28.41 -18.23 23.58
CA GLU A 303 -27.69 -19.21 24.38
C GLU A 303 -26.73 -20.04 23.51
N GLY A 304 -27.22 -20.51 22.36
CA GLY A 304 -26.42 -21.31 21.42
C GLY A 304 -25.17 -20.57 20.90
N LEU A 305 -25.19 -19.24 20.90
CA LEU A 305 -24.08 -18.40 20.47
C LEU A 305 -23.14 -17.97 21.61
N ARG A 306 -23.41 -18.31 22.87
CA ARG A 306 -22.57 -17.86 24.01
C ARG A 306 -21.14 -18.37 24.00
N ALA A 307 -20.87 -19.49 23.33
CA ALA A 307 -19.51 -20.00 23.15
C ALA A 307 -18.70 -19.13 22.17
N VAL A 308 -19.37 -18.29 21.37
CA VAL A 308 -18.76 -17.24 20.56
C VAL A 308 -18.87 -15.92 21.32
N ASP A 309 -17.86 -15.06 21.20
CA ASP A 309 -17.95 -13.70 21.72
C ASP A 309 -19.06 -12.94 20.97
N LEU A 310 -20.26 -12.92 21.57
CA LEU A 310 -21.44 -12.25 21.02
C LEU A 310 -21.18 -10.76 20.76
N THR A 311 -20.34 -10.11 21.57
CA THR A 311 -19.96 -8.72 21.37
C THR A 311 -19.13 -8.57 20.09
N ARG A 312 -18.23 -9.51 19.82
CA ARG A 312 -17.47 -9.52 18.56
C ARG A 312 -18.38 -9.75 17.33
N LEU A 313 -19.37 -10.63 17.45
CA LEU A 313 -20.34 -10.84 16.36
C LEU A 313 -21.19 -9.58 16.10
N GLN A 314 -21.60 -8.88 17.17
CA GLN A 314 -22.32 -7.61 17.06
C GLN A 314 -21.48 -6.54 16.36
N ALA A 315 -20.22 -6.36 16.79
CA ALA A 315 -19.31 -5.41 16.15
C ALA A 315 -19.10 -5.74 14.65
N THR A 316 -18.93 -7.02 14.32
CA THR A 316 -18.80 -7.46 12.92
C THR A 316 -20.05 -7.15 12.09
N ALA A 317 -21.25 -7.32 12.68
CA ALA A 317 -22.50 -6.98 12.01
C ALA A 317 -22.66 -5.46 11.82
N GLU A 318 -22.27 -4.66 12.82
CA GLU A 318 -22.26 -3.20 12.74
C GLU A 318 -21.32 -2.71 11.64
N ASP A 319 -20.10 -3.26 11.55
CA ASP A 319 -19.13 -2.94 10.50
C ASP A 319 -19.67 -3.32 9.11
N ALA A 320 -20.28 -4.50 8.97
CA ALA A 320 -20.87 -4.95 7.71
C ALA A 320 -22.02 -4.03 7.27
N VAL A 321 -22.87 -3.61 8.21
CA VAL A 321 -23.97 -2.67 7.95
C VAL A 321 -23.43 -1.28 7.60
N ALA A 322 -22.44 -0.79 8.35
CA ALA A 322 -21.79 0.49 8.08
C ALA A 322 -21.16 0.51 6.69
N ALA A 323 -20.51 -0.57 6.27
CA ALA A 323 -19.91 -0.69 4.93
C ALA A 323 -20.94 -0.55 3.79
N VAL A 324 -22.17 -1.05 3.99
CA VAL A 324 -23.28 -0.90 3.02
C VAL A 324 -23.77 0.56 2.92
N GLN A 325 -23.51 1.38 3.94
CA GLN A 325 -23.94 2.77 4.00
C GLN A 325 -22.83 3.79 3.75
N ALA A 326 -21.56 3.39 3.88
CA ALA A 326 -20.38 4.26 3.85
C ALA A 326 -20.41 5.27 2.70
N LEU A 327 -20.53 4.78 1.46
CA LEU A 327 -20.56 5.65 0.28
C LEU A 327 -21.64 6.75 0.35
N ARG A 328 -22.84 6.42 0.85
CA ARG A 328 -23.93 7.42 0.99
C ARG A 328 -23.63 8.40 2.12
N SER A 329 -23.07 7.92 3.23
CA SER A 329 -22.68 8.76 4.36
C SER A 329 -21.59 9.76 3.96
N ASP A 330 -20.55 9.29 3.28
CA ASP A 330 -19.43 10.10 2.82
C ASP A 330 -19.89 11.18 1.83
N LEU A 331 -20.74 10.80 0.86
CA LEU A 331 -21.32 11.75 -0.10
C LEU A 331 -22.26 12.76 0.58
N ALA A 332 -22.99 12.36 1.62
CA ALA A 332 -23.83 13.27 2.38
C ALA A 332 -23.00 14.26 3.22
N ALA A 333 -21.90 13.81 3.82
CA ALA A 333 -20.94 14.66 4.53
C ALA A 333 -20.27 15.65 3.56
N ALA A 334 -19.74 15.16 2.44
CA ALA A 334 -19.13 16.01 1.41
C ALA A 334 -20.12 17.06 0.85
N ARG A 335 -21.41 16.72 0.72
CA ARG A 335 -22.46 17.68 0.37
C ARG A 335 -22.62 18.78 1.41
N ALA A 336 -22.61 18.42 2.70
CA ALA A 336 -22.79 19.38 3.79
C ALA A 336 -21.62 20.37 3.86
N ASP A 337 -20.40 19.89 3.62
CA ASP A 337 -19.18 20.69 3.65
C ASP A 337 -18.90 21.43 2.33
N GLY A 338 -19.61 21.06 1.25
CA GLY A 338 -19.39 21.62 -0.08
C GLY A 338 -18.09 21.15 -0.73
N HIS A 339 -17.54 20.02 -0.29
CA HIS A 339 -16.30 19.47 -0.80
C HIS A 339 -16.45 18.89 -2.21
N VAL A 340 -15.35 18.93 -2.96
CA VAL A 340 -15.24 18.26 -4.25
C VAL A 340 -14.96 16.78 -4.00
N VAL A 341 -15.73 15.91 -4.65
CA VAL A 341 -15.56 14.46 -4.60
C VAL A 341 -15.24 13.92 -5.98
N GLY A 342 -14.53 12.78 -6.02
CA GLY A 342 -14.35 11.99 -7.24
C GLY A 342 -15.13 10.68 -7.17
N LEU A 343 -15.99 10.43 -8.15
CA LEU A 343 -16.70 9.16 -8.32
C LEU A 343 -16.21 8.46 -9.58
N THR A 344 -15.75 7.22 -9.43
CA THR A 344 -15.26 6.39 -10.54
C THR A 344 -16.05 5.07 -10.63
N PRO A 345 -16.26 4.50 -11.82
CA PRO A 345 -16.89 3.19 -11.96
C PRO A 345 -16.17 2.09 -11.19
N ARG A 346 -16.93 1.11 -10.66
CA ARG A 346 -16.38 -0.02 -9.89
C ARG A 346 -15.66 -1.07 -10.74
N GLU A 347 -16.07 -1.24 -11.99
CA GLU A 347 -15.45 -2.18 -12.93
C GLU A 347 -14.57 -1.43 -13.93
N GLY A 348 -13.52 -2.10 -14.42
CA GLY A 348 -12.39 -1.60 -15.24
C GLY A 348 -12.74 -0.98 -16.59
N SER A 349 -13.73 -0.09 -16.61
CA SER A 349 -13.87 0.89 -17.65
C SER A 349 -12.78 1.93 -17.43
N ASP A 350 -11.99 2.18 -18.45
CA ASP A 350 -11.04 3.30 -18.57
C ASP A 350 -11.77 4.66 -18.67
N ARG A 351 -12.94 4.75 -18.03
CA ARG A 351 -13.80 5.93 -18.02
C ARG A 351 -13.30 6.87 -16.96
N ARG A 352 -13.05 8.10 -17.42
CA ARG A 352 -12.73 9.25 -16.60
C ARG A 352 -13.64 9.35 -15.37
N PRO A 353 -13.10 9.61 -14.17
CA PRO A 353 -13.91 9.85 -12.98
C PRO A 353 -14.75 11.12 -13.15
N HIS A 354 -15.91 11.13 -12.52
CA HIS A 354 -16.72 12.33 -12.34
C HIS A 354 -16.22 13.07 -11.11
N ILE A 355 -15.73 14.30 -11.29
CA ILE A 355 -15.22 15.11 -10.18
C ILE A 355 -16.10 16.34 -10.04
N GLY A 356 -16.73 16.47 -8.88
CA GLY A 356 -17.85 17.39 -8.72
C GLY A 356 -18.22 17.67 -7.28
N THR A 357 -19.09 18.65 -7.08
CA THR A 357 -19.75 18.87 -5.80
C THR A 357 -21.06 18.10 -5.76
N VAL A 358 -21.38 17.53 -4.59
CA VAL A 358 -22.61 16.73 -4.43
C VAL A 358 -23.82 17.65 -4.32
N VAL A 359 -24.78 17.49 -5.23
CA VAL A 359 -26.05 18.26 -5.24
C VAL A 359 -27.09 17.58 -4.36
N SER A 360 -27.23 16.27 -4.51
CA SER A 360 -28.12 15.43 -3.70
C SER A 360 -27.64 13.98 -3.73
N VAL A 361 -27.90 13.24 -2.67
CA VAL A 361 -27.70 11.79 -2.59
C VAL A 361 -28.99 11.18 -2.05
N ASP A 362 -29.49 10.14 -2.72
CA ASP A 362 -30.60 9.33 -2.26
C ASP A 362 -30.15 7.88 -2.00
N SER A 363 -31.10 6.96 -1.88
CA SER A 363 -30.79 5.58 -1.54
C SER A 363 -30.09 4.80 -2.67
N THR A 364 -30.19 5.24 -3.91
CA THR A 364 -29.72 4.51 -5.12
C THR A 364 -28.93 5.38 -6.09
N GLU A 365 -29.11 6.69 -6.06
CA GLU A 365 -28.52 7.66 -6.98
C GLU A 365 -27.81 8.79 -6.21
N VAL A 366 -26.72 9.30 -6.80
CA VAL A 366 -26.10 10.58 -6.44
C VAL A 366 -26.16 11.52 -7.63
N ARG A 367 -26.52 12.78 -7.37
CA ARG A 367 -26.44 13.87 -8.33
C ARG A 367 -25.24 14.72 -8.01
N LEU A 368 -24.31 14.81 -8.97
CA LEU A 368 -23.15 15.67 -8.92
C LEU A 368 -23.34 16.87 -9.84
N LEU A 369 -22.70 17.98 -9.49
CA LEU A 369 -22.31 18.99 -10.45
C LEU A 369 -20.85 18.72 -10.83
N ASP A 370 -20.62 18.11 -11.98
CA ASP A 370 -19.28 17.82 -12.51
C ASP A 370 -18.59 19.15 -12.86
N VAL A 371 -17.52 19.46 -12.14
CA VAL A 371 -16.86 20.77 -12.17
C VAL A 371 -15.62 20.80 -13.07
N VAL A 372 -15.26 19.68 -13.71
CA VAL A 372 -14.04 19.64 -14.52
C VAL A 372 -14.31 20.10 -15.95
N LEU A 373 -13.61 21.14 -16.40
CA LEU A 373 -13.66 21.63 -17.78
C LEU A 373 -12.33 21.50 -18.50
N GLY A 374 -12.35 21.24 -19.81
CA GLY A 374 -11.16 21.13 -20.65
C GLY A 374 -10.68 19.69 -20.89
N PRO A 375 -9.63 19.52 -21.71
CA PRO A 375 -9.02 18.21 -21.98
C PRO A 375 -8.24 17.69 -20.78
N ASP A 376 -7.94 16.39 -20.77
CA ASP A 376 -7.35 15.68 -19.63
C ASP A 376 -5.93 16.14 -19.26
N ASP A 377 -5.18 16.73 -20.19
CA ASP A 377 -3.84 17.26 -19.94
C ASP A 377 -3.81 18.75 -19.53
N ARG A 378 -4.98 19.39 -19.52
CA ARG A 378 -5.10 20.84 -19.27
C ARG A 378 -6.46 21.22 -18.71
N ALA A 379 -6.99 20.43 -17.79
CA ALA A 379 -8.31 20.64 -17.21
C ALA A 379 -8.32 21.76 -16.16
N VAL A 380 -9.50 22.26 -15.81
CA VAL A 380 -9.70 23.26 -14.74
C VAL A 380 -10.90 22.88 -13.89
N LEU A 381 -10.75 22.96 -12.56
CA LEU A 381 -11.86 22.85 -11.62
C LEU A 381 -12.63 24.18 -11.55
N VAL A 382 -13.93 24.11 -11.81
CA VAL A 382 -14.84 25.25 -11.76
C VAL A 382 -15.90 25.01 -10.68
N THR A 383 -15.49 25.21 -9.43
CA THR A 383 -16.36 25.15 -8.26
C THR A 383 -17.04 26.50 -7.97
N ASP A 384 -16.46 27.60 -8.45
CA ASP A 384 -16.92 28.95 -8.19
C ASP A 384 -16.66 29.92 -9.38
N ALA A 385 -16.99 31.21 -9.18
CA ALA A 385 -16.76 32.24 -10.16
C ALA A 385 -15.27 32.53 -10.43
N ALA A 386 -14.37 32.25 -9.47
CA ALA A 386 -12.94 32.43 -9.65
C ALA A 386 -12.36 31.35 -10.58
N GLY A 387 -12.79 30.09 -10.40
CA GLY A 387 -12.50 28.98 -11.29
C GLY A 387 -12.97 29.25 -12.72
N GLN A 388 -14.18 29.80 -12.88
CA GLN A 388 -14.69 30.17 -14.21
C GLN A 388 -13.81 31.25 -14.89
N ARG A 389 -13.33 32.24 -14.13
CA ARG A 389 -12.39 33.26 -14.65
C ARG A 389 -11.04 32.65 -15.03
N ARG A 390 -10.53 31.68 -14.26
CA ARG A 390 -9.29 30.95 -14.57
C ARG A 390 -9.43 30.11 -15.84
N ALA A 391 -10.51 29.37 -15.98
CA ALA A 391 -10.83 28.62 -17.20
C ALA A 391 -10.85 29.55 -18.43
N ALA A 392 -11.53 30.70 -18.34
CA ALA A 392 -11.56 31.68 -19.43
C ALA A 392 -10.18 32.23 -19.81
N LYS A 393 -9.30 32.50 -18.83
CA LYS A 393 -7.90 32.93 -19.08
C LYS A 393 -7.08 31.86 -19.81
N LEU A 394 -7.37 30.59 -19.58
CA LEU A 394 -6.73 29.44 -20.22
C LEU A 394 -7.38 29.07 -21.57
N GLY A 395 -8.36 29.84 -22.04
CA GLY A 395 -9.09 29.55 -23.28
C GLY A 395 -10.04 28.35 -23.17
N ILE A 396 -10.37 27.94 -21.94
CA ILE A 396 -11.25 26.81 -21.66
C ILE A 396 -12.66 27.35 -21.39
N GLY A 397 -13.55 27.14 -22.37
CA GLY A 397 -14.96 27.47 -22.25
C GLY A 397 -15.77 26.31 -21.68
N GLY A 398 -16.99 26.62 -21.20
CA GLY A 398 -17.93 25.63 -20.69
C GLY A 398 -18.54 26.03 -19.36
N LYS A 399 -19.43 25.18 -18.86
CA LYS A 399 -20.05 25.28 -17.54
C LYS A 399 -20.05 23.90 -16.90
N PRO A 400 -19.96 23.83 -15.55
CA PRO A 400 -20.15 22.58 -14.83
C PRO A 400 -21.44 21.86 -15.26
N ARG A 401 -21.39 20.53 -15.36
CA ARG A 401 -22.50 19.71 -15.89
C ARG A 401 -23.17 18.92 -14.78
N PRO A 402 -24.50 18.96 -14.64
CA PRO A 402 -25.19 18.06 -13.73
C PRO A 402 -25.12 16.62 -14.26
N VAL A 403 -24.76 15.68 -13.39
CA VAL A 403 -24.66 14.25 -13.70
C VAL A 403 -25.40 13.46 -12.61
N ALA A 404 -26.20 12.48 -13.03
CA ALA A 404 -26.85 11.53 -12.14
C ALA A 404 -26.16 10.16 -12.29
N LEU A 405 -25.71 9.60 -11.18
CA LEU A 405 -24.92 8.37 -11.13
C LEU A 405 -25.55 7.36 -10.18
N ALA A 406 -25.67 6.11 -10.63
CA ALA A 406 -26.10 5.01 -9.77
C ALA A 406 -25.00 4.67 -8.75
N LEU A 407 -25.35 4.64 -7.46
CA LEU A 407 -24.42 4.34 -6.36
C LEU A 407 -23.87 2.91 -6.45
N SER A 408 -24.66 1.96 -6.97
CA SER A 408 -24.25 0.56 -7.11
C SER A 408 -23.06 0.37 -8.06
N GLY A 409 -22.93 1.23 -9.07
CA GLY A 409 -21.91 1.14 -10.12
C GLY A 409 -20.64 1.96 -9.88
N HIS A 410 -20.59 2.76 -8.80
CA HIS A 410 -19.49 3.71 -8.56
C HIS A 410 -18.86 3.53 -7.19
N ARG A 411 -17.60 3.95 -7.05
CA ARG A 411 -16.91 4.12 -5.78
C ARG A 411 -16.40 5.55 -5.64
N LEU A 412 -16.30 5.99 -4.39
CA LEU A 412 -15.60 7.22 -4.06
C LEU A 412 -14.09 7.00 -4.25
N LEU A 413 -13.42 7.98 -4.85
CA LEU A 413 -11.96 8.05 -4.85
C LEU A 413 -11.49 8.43 -3.45
N ALA A 414 -10.48 7.75 -2.92
CA ALA A 414 -9.81 8.21 -1.72
C ALA A 414 -9.11 9.55 -1.98
N ASP A 415 -8.90 10.37 -0.95
CA ASP A 415 -8.29 11.71 -1.11
C ASP A 415 -6.96 11.67 -1.87
N ALA A 416 -6.10 10.69 -1.56
CA ALA A 416 -4.84 10.49 -2.26
C ALA A 416 -5.01 10.05 -3.73
N GLU A 417 -6.07 9.35 -4.09
CA GLU A 417 -6.39 9.04 -5.49
C GLU A 417 -6.93 10.27 -6.23
N LEU A 418 -7.82 11.01 -5.59
CA LEU A 418 -8.37 12.25 -6.13
C LEU A 418 -7.25 13.27 -6.38
N GLU A 419 -6.37 13.51 -5.40
CA GLU A 419 -5.25 14.43 -5.55
C GLU A 419 -4.27 13.99 -6.63
N ARG A 420 -3.93 12.69 -6.72
CA ARG A 420 -3.10 12.18 -7.82
C ARG A 420 -3.75 12.42 -9.19
N TRP A 421 -5.07 12.22 -9.28
CA TRP A 421 -5.81 12.52 -10.50
C TRP A 421 -5.74 14.02 -10.82
N LEU A 422 -6.04 14.89 -9.84
CA LEU A 422 -6.02 16.34 -10.04
C LEU A 422 -4.63 16.86 -10.45
N ALA A 423 -3.57 16.38 -9.79
CA ALA A 423 -2.19 16.74 -10.10
C ALA A 423 -1.76 16.33 -11.52
N GLY A 424 -2.24 15.19 -12.01
CA GLY A 424 -1.93 14.69 -13.35
C GLY A 424 -2.73 15.35 -14.48
N HIS A 425 -3.86 16.01 -14.17
CA HIS A 425 -4.82 16.43 -15.19
C HIS A 425 -5.11 17.94 -15.22
N LEU A 426 -4.92 18.65 -14.11
CA LEU A 426 -5.21 20.08 -14.06
C LEU A 426 -4.10 20.91 -14.71
N ALA A 427 -4.51 21.95 -15.44
CA ALA A 427 -3.61 22.95 -15.99
C ALA A 427 -2.82 23.67 -14.90
N THR A 428 -1.63 24.15 -15.24
CA THR A 428 -0.83 25.04 -14.39
C THR A 428 -0.81 26.47 -14.94
N LEU A 429 -0.70 27.43 -14.02
CA LEU A 429 -0.54 28.85 -14.28
C LEU A 429 0.86 29.26 -13.85
N GLU A 430 1.59 29.90 -14.75
CA GLU A 430 2.94 30.37 -14.47
C GLU A 430 2.93 31.75 -13.79
N ARG A 431 3.69 31.87 -12.70
CA ARG A 431 3.90 33.13 -11.99
C ARG A 431 5.32 33.29 -11.51
N ASP A 432 5.98 34.36 -11.94
CA ASP A 432 7.30 34.71 -11.44
C ASP A 432 7.17 35.48 -10.10
N VAL A 433 7.84 34.99 -9.07
CA VAL A 433 7.89 35.56 -7.72
C VAL A 433 9.33 35.87 -7.37
N ARG A 434 9.55 37.01 -6.75
CA ARG A 434 10.88 37.45 -6.30
C ARG A 434 10.99 37.22 -4.81
N VAL A 435 12.04 36.55 -4.39
CA VAL A 435 12.29 36.24 -2.98
C VAL A 435 13.75 36.51 -2.64
N LEU A 436 13.99 36.94 -1.40
CA LEU A 436 15.33 37.07 -0.85
C LEU A 436 15.68 35.75 -0.17
N VAL A 437 16.86 35.22 -0.49
CA VAL A 437 17.30 33.91 0.01
C VAL A 437 18.71 34.01 0.61
N PRO A 438 19.07 33.15 1.58
CA PRO A 438 20.44 33.11 2.08
C PRO A 438 21.44 32.73 0.98
N PRO A 439 22.70 33.20 1.07
CA PRO A 439 23.81 32.82 0.18
C PRO A 439 23.94 31.32 -0.06
N SER A 440 23.72 30.50 0.98
CA SER A 440 23.93 29.05 0.99
C SER A 440 22.81 28.23 0.32
N LEU A 441 21.64 28.82 0.06
CA LEU A 441 20.45 28.07 -0.35
C LEU A 441 20.42 27.83 -1.87
N ASN A 442 20.37 26.59 -2.34
CA ASN A 442 20.25 26.31 -3.78
C ASN A 442 18.81 26.59 -4.28
N GLY A 443 18.68 27.29 -5.41
CA GLY A 443 17.37 27.70 -5.95
C GLY A 443 16.50 26.55 -6.45
N ASP A 444 17.09 25.51 -7.03
CA ASP A 444 16.35 24.31 -7.48
C ASP A 444 15.88 23.48 -6.28
N GLU A 445 16.67 23.42 -5.22
CA GLU A 445 16.31 22.74 -3.97
C GLU A 445 15.16 23.46 -3.26
N LEU A 446 15.26 24.79 -3.16
CA LEU A 446 14.19 25.63 -2.66
C LEU A 446 12.89 25.41 -3.45
N GLY A 447 12.99 25.36 -4.78
CA GLY A 447 11.84 25.11 -5.65
C GLY A 447 11.12 23.80 -5.36
N ARG A 448 11.87 22.69 -5.21
CA ARG A 448 11.31 21.37 -4.85
C ARG A 448 10.67 21.38 -3.46
N MET A 449 11.32 22.01 -2.49
CA MET A 449 10.80 22.12 -1.14
C MET A 449 9.49 22.92 -1.11
N LEU A 450 9.44 24.06 -1.80
CA LEU A 450 8.22 24.89 -1.87
C LEU A 450 7.06 24.13 -2.51
N ALA A 451 7.30 23.37 -3.58
CA ALA A 451 6.26 22.55 -4.20
C ALA A 451 5.69 21.47 -3.27
N ALA A 452 6.52 20.95 -2.34
CA ALA A 452 6.03 20.04 -1.31
C ALA A 452 5.25 20.76 -0.19
N LEU A 453 5.66 21.98 0.19
CA LEU A 453 5.10 22.68 1.36
C LEU A 453 3.93 23.62 1.06
N VAL A 454 3.73 24.03 -0.19
CA VAL A 454 2.70 25.00 -0.55
C VAL A 454 1.57 24.31 -1.31
N PRO A 455 0.38 24.13 -0.69
CA PRO A 455 -0.78 23.58 -1.37
C PRO A 455 -1.10 24.32 -2.67
N GLY A 456 -1.36 23.57 -3.74
CA GLY A 456 -1.65 24.12 -5.07
C GLY A 456 -0.43 24.57 -5.89
N LEU A 457 0.79 24.43 -5.38
CA LEU A 457 2.02 24.65 -6.14
C LEU A 457 2.53 23.33 -6.74
N SER A 458 2.40 23.15 -8.05
CA SER A 458 2.87 21.94 -8.74
C SER A 458 4.38 21.94 -8.99
N GLY A 459 5.02 23.12 -8.95
CA GLY A 459 6.46 23.25 -9.15
C GLY A 459 6.93 24.68 -8.97
N ALA A 460 8.20 24.84 -8.64
CA ALA A 460 8.88 26.14 -8.63
C ALA A 460 10.31 25.96 -9.15
N VAL A 461 10.71 26.80 -10.10
CA VAL A 461 12.06 26.73 -10.70
C VAL A 461 12.72 28.10 -10.71
N PRO A 462 14.03 28.21 -10.38
CA PRO A 462 14.75 29.47 -10.48
C PRO A 462 14.92 29.88 -11.95
N VAL A 463 14.51 31.09 -12.29
CA VAL A 463 14.67 31.68 -13.63
C VAL A 463 15.64 32.85 -13.66
N ALA A 464 15.97 33.43 -12.51
CA ALA A 464 17.08 34.36 -12.35
C ALA A 464 17.62 34.33 -10.93
N ASP A 465 18.92 34.54 -10.80
CA ASP A 465 19.66 34.59 -9.53
C ASP A 465 20.56 35.83 -9.56
N ARG A 466 20.36 36.75 -8.62
CA ARG A 466 21.00 38.06 -8.62
C ARG A 466 21.57 38.38 -7.25
N TRP A 467 22.77 38.95 -7.26
CA TRP A 467 23.43 39.42 -6.06
C TRP A 467 23.42 40.94 -6.02
N PHE A 468 22.91 41.52 -4.94
CA PHE A 468 22.88 42.96 -4.76
C PHE A 468 23.17 43.34 -3.31
N ARG A 469 24.30 44.04 -3.09
CA ARG A 469 24.71 44.60 -1.78
C ARG A 469 24.75 43.60 -0.61
N GLY A 470 25.05 42.33 -0.88
CA GLY A 470 25.15 41.28 0.14
C GLY A 470 23.88 40.41 0.24
N ASP A 471 22.77 40.85 -0.34
CA ASP A 471 21.53 40.08 -0.42
C ASP A 471 21.46 39.34 -1.75
N ARG A 472 21.01 38.07 -1.71
CA ARG A 472 20.77 37.25 -2.90
C ARG A 472 19.27 37.23 -3.20
N GLU A 473 18.91 37.75 -4.37
CA GLU A 473 17.55 37.78 -4.90
C GLU A 473 17.38 36.64 -5.91
N LEU A 474 16.40 35.78 -5.66
CA LEU A 474 16.02 34.69 -6.55
C LEU A 474 14.65 35.00 -7.17
N ILE A 475 14.54 34.87 -8.49
CA ILE A 475 13.27 34.90 -9.20
C ILE A 475 12.86 33.45 -9.44
N LEU A 476 11.80 33.01 -8.77
CA LEU A 476 11.20 31.69 -8.92
C LEU A 476 10.00 31.77 -9.85
N ARG A 477 10.00 30.96 -10.90
CA ARG A 477 8.82 30.70 -11.71
C ARG A 477 8.01 29.58 -11.06
N LEU A 478 6.83 29.94 -10.58
CA LEU A 478 5.87 29.05 -9.93
C LEU A 478 4.90 28.48 -10.96
N SER A 479 4.78 27.16 -10.99
CA SER A 479 3.73 26.44 -11.71
C SER A 479 2.59 26.15 -10.74
N ILE A 480 1.54 26.98 -10.77
CA ILE A 480 0.43 26.94 -9.82
C ILE A 480 -0.75 26.17 -10.44
N ARG A 481 -1.25 25.14 -9.76
CA ARG A 481 -2.38 24.33 -10.24
C ARG A 481 -3.64 25.21 -10.38
N ALA A 482 -4.43 24.99 -11.43
CA ALA A 482 -5.53 25.90 -11.83
C ALA A 482 -6.73 25.94 -10.87
N ASP A 483 -6.77 25.04 -9.89
CA ASP A 483 -7.71 25.05 -8.75
C ASP A 483 -7.22 25.91 -7.57
N GLY A 484 -5.91 26.20 -7.48
CA GLY A 484 -5.33 27.13 -6.52
C GLY A 484 -5.57 28.59 -6.88
N ASP A 485 -5.63 29.47 -5.86
CA ASP A 485 -5.58 30.92 -6.07
C ASP A 485 -4.12 31.38 -6.23
N PRO A 486 -3.73 31.91 -7.41
CA PRO A 486 -2.36 32.37 -7.64
C PRO A 486 -1.86 33.42 -6.64
N ALA A 487 -2.75 34.26 -6.10
CA ALA A 487 -2.36 35.25 -5.10
C ALA A 487 -2.03 34.57 -3.77
N HIS A 488 -2.90 33.67 -3.31
CA HIS A 488 -2.70 32.92 -2.08
C HIS A 488 -1.45 32.02 -2.15
N VAL A 489 -1.25 31.31 -3.27
CA VAL A 489 -0.07 30.45 -3.46
C VAL A 489 1.22 31.29 -3.48
N ARG A 490 1.20 32.45 -4.15
CA ARG A 490 2.33 33.40 -4.10
C ARG A 490 2.64 33.81 -2.66
N ASP A 491 1.62 34.24 -1.92
CA ASP A 491 1.81 34.75 -0.56
C ASP A 491 2.30 33.66 0.39
N ALA A 492 1.81 32.42 0.23
CA ALA A 492 2.31 31.25 0.95
C ALA A 492 3.77 30.93 0.61
N VAL A 493 4.16 31.00 -0.67
CA VAL A 493 5.58 30.86 -1.08
C VAL A 493 6.44 31.93 -0.42
N ILE A 494 6.02 33.19 -0.47
CA ILE A 494 6.76 34.30 0.15
C ILE A 494 6.91 34.05 1.66
N ALA A 495 5.82 33.69 2.35
CA ALA A 495 5.85 33.41 3.78
C ALA A 495 6.81 32.25 4.15
N GLN A 496 6.83 31.18 3.36
CA GLN A 496 7.76 30.07 3.57
C GLN A 496 9.22 30.50 3.35
N VAL A 497 9.49 31.34 2.34
CA VAL A 497 10.84 31.85 2.11
C VAL A 497 11.26 32.86 3.19
N GLU A 498 10.36 33.73 3.64
CA GLU A 498 10.59 34.65 4.75
C GLU A 498 10.91 33.91 6.05
N ALA A 499 10.25 32.79 6.30
CA ALA A 499 10.51 31.94 7.45
C ALA A 499 11.88 31.25 7.40
N LEU A 500 12.46 31.04 6.21
CA LEU A 500 13.85 30.56 6.06
C LEU A 500 14.90 31.61 6.41
N VAL A 501 14.61 32.89 6.15
CA VAL A 501 15.57 34.00 6.38
C VAL A 501 15.41 34.67 7.73
N THR A 502 14.31 34.39 8.44
CA THR A 502 14.01 34.97 9.76
C THR A 502 14.25 33.92 10.84
N PRO A 503 15.43 33.91 11.51
CA PRO A 503 15.65 32.98 12.61
C PRO A 503 14.65 33.26 13.74
N PRO A 504 14.04 32.22 14.35
CA PRO A 504 13.11 32.39 15.46
C PRO A 504 13.82 32.98 16.69
N ALA A 505 13.08 33.74 17.50
CA ALA A 505 13.57 34.16 18.81
C ALA A 505 13.59 32.96 19.77
N PRO A 506 14.69 32.70 20.52
CA PRO A 506 14.82 31.48 21.32
C PRO A 506 13.83 31.47 22.49
N ILE A 507 13.10 30.35 22.66
CA ILE A 507 12.14 30.14 23.76
C ILE A 507 12.50 28.88 24.58
N GLY A 508 13.64 28.89 25.29
CA GLY A 508 13.95 27.88 26.32
C GLY A 508 14.21 26.46 25.80
N THR A 509 14.13 25.45 26.68
CA THR A 509 14.55 24.05 26.43
C THR A 509 13.65 23.33 25.41
N GLU A 510 13.95 23.49 24.13
CA GLU A 510 13.22 22.88 23.02
C GLU A 510 13.77 21.49 22.63
N VAL A 511 12.88 20.62 22.17
CA VAL A 511 13.20 19.26 21.69
C VAL A 511 13.18 19.22 20.16
N ILE A 512 14.26 18.71 19.56
CA ILE A 512 14.40 18.58 18.11
C ILE A 512 14.38 17.09 17.71
N ALA A 513 13.36 16.69 16.97
CA ALA A 513 13.27 15.36 16.36
C ALA A 513 14.15 15.28 15.10
N TYR A 514 14.80 14.13 14.89
CA TYR A 514 15.58 13.89 13.68
C TYR A 514 15.49 12.43 13.25
N LEU A 515 15.72 12.16 11.96
CA LEU A 515 15.84 10.80 11.45
C LEU A 515 17.08 10.12 12.04
N GLY A 516 16.84 9.20 12.97
CA GLY A 516 17.86 8.41 13.63
C GLY A 516 18.40 7.27 12.79
N PRO A 517 19.21 6.37 13.39
CA PRO A 517 19.66 6.39 14.79
C PRO A 517 20.71 7.49 15.08
N PRO A 518 21.20 7.65 16.33
CA PRO A 518 22.31 8.56 16.63
C PRO A 518 23.57 8.23 15.81
N GLY A 519 24.30 9.25 15.39
CA GLY A 519 25.51 9.15 14.58
C GLY A 519 25.27 9.37 13.08
N THR A 520 24.04 9.68 12.66
CA THR A 520 23.69 10.01 11.27
C THR A 520 24.01 11.46 10.90
N PHE A 521 24.09 11.74 9.59
CA PHE A 521 24.20 13.12 9.09
C PHE A 521 23.00 13.99 9.49
N THR A 522 21.82 13.40 9.68
CA THR A 522 20.64 14.13 10.18
C THR A 522 20.83 14.60 11.63
N GLU A 523 21.46 13.80 12.49
CA GLU A 523 21.82 14.26 13.85
C GLU A 523 22.81 15.41 13.80
N GLN A 524 23.81 15.33 12.90
CA GLN A 524 24.79 16.40 12.71
C GLN A 524 24.10 17.71 12.30
N ALA A 525 23.17 17.65 11.34
CA ALA A 525 22.36 18.79 10.94
C ALA A 525 21.51 19.31 12.11
N ALA A 526 20.92 18.41 12.90
CA ALA A 526 20.09 18.80 14.05
C ALA A 526 20.88 19.47 15.16
N ARG A 527 22.14 19.09 15.40
CA ARG A 527 23.04 19.79 16.32
C ARG A 527 23.36 21.19 15.84
N ALA A 528 23.70 21.34 14.56
CA ALA A 528 24.03 22.64 13.99
C ALA A 528 22.82 23.59 13.99
N LEU A 529 21.68 23.12 13.48
CA LEU A 529 20.43 23.89 13.47
C LEU A 529 19.92 24.20 14.89
N GLY A 530 20.07 23.26 15.83
CA GLY A 530 19.73 23.49 17.23
C GLY A 530 20.61 24.55 17.88
N ALA A 531 21.91 24.54 17.63
CA ALA A 531 22.82 25.57 18.13
C ALA A 531 22.49 26.96 17.54
N GLU A 532 22.12 27.03 16.26
CA GLU A 532 21.73 28.27 15.59
C GLU A 532 20.36 28.81 16.05
N ALA A 533 19.36 27.93 16.23
CA ALA A 533 17.98 28.33 16.53
C ALA A 533 17.67 28.45 18.03
N VAL A 534 18.29 27.61 18.87
CA VAL A 534 17.93 27.40 20.29
C VAL A 534 19.12 27.62 21.24
N GLY A 535 20.35 27.55 20.73
CA GLY A 535 21.58 27.57 21.53
C GLY A 535 21.99 26.19 22.06
N ASP A 536 23.01 26.13 22.92
CA ASP A 536 23.68 24.89 23.38
C ASP A 536 22.80 23.92 24.22
N GLY A 537 21.53 24.24 24.45
CA GLY A 537 20.62 23.51 25.33
C GLY A 537 19.55 22.62 24.67
N ALA A 538 19.53 22.52 23.33
CA ALA A 538 18.51 21.73 22.63
C ALA A 538 18.64 20.22 22.88
N ALA A 539 17.55 19.57 23.26
CA ALA A 539 17.51 18.11 23.40
C ALA A 539 17.19 17.46 22.04
N LEU A 540 18.01 16.50 21.61
CA LEU A 540 17.79 15.79 20.35
C LEU A 540 17.10 14.46 20.59
N VAL A 541 16.04 14.17 19.84
CA VAL A 541 15.32 12.90 19.92
C VAL A 541 15.32 12.19 18.57
N ALA A 542 15.84 10.96 18.54
CA ALA A 542 15.88 10.14 17.33
C ALA A 542 14.50 9.55 17.03
N ALA A 543 14.08 9.60 15.77
CA ALA A 543 12.91 8.92 15.24
C ALA A 543 13.33 7.90 14.16
N PRO A 544 12.65 6.75 14.04
CA PRO A 544 12.99 5.69 13.09
C PRO A 544 12.58 6.02 11.65
N SER A 545 11.73 7.02 11.43
CA SER A 545 11.36 7.49 10.09
C SER A 545 11.13 9.00 10.07
N VAL A 546 11.15 9.59 8.87
CA VAL A 546 10.78 11.01 8.67
C VAL A 546 9.32 11.25 9.07
N GLY A 547 8.43 10.31 8.76
CA GLY A 547 7.02 10.38 9.17
C GLY A 547 6.89 10.50 10.69
N GLU A 548 7.56 9.64 11.45
CA GLU A 548 7.49 9.67 12.91
C GLU A 548 8.17 10.92 13.50
N ALA A 549 9.24 11.43 12.87
CA ALA A 549 9.83 12.71 13.27
C ALA A 549 8.83 13.87 13.15
N LEU A 550 7.99 13.86 12.09
CA LEU A 550 6.91 14.83 11.90
C LEU A 550 5.70 14.54 12.79
N ASP A 551 5.37 13.28 13.08
CA ASP A 551 4.28 12.95 14.00
C ASP A 551 4.60 13.43 15.42
N ARG A 552 5.86 13.33 15.84
CA ARG A 552 6.31 13.93 17.12
C ARG A 552 6.13 15.44 17.16
N LEU A 553 6.24 16.14 16.02
CA LEU A 553 5.84 17.53 15.94
C LEU A 553 4.32 17.67 16.12
N SER A 554 3.51 16.96 15.35
CA SER A 554 2.04 17.06 15.45
C SER A 554 1.52 16.72 16.85
N ASP A 555 2.13 15.75 17.54
CA ASP A 555 1.75 15.25 18.86
C ASP A 555 2.34 16.04 20.04
N HIS A 556 3.02 17.16 19.78
CA HIS A 556 3.69 17.96 20.81
C HIS A 556 4.79 17.22 21.60
N GLN A 557 5.35 16.15 21.04
CA GLN A 557 6.49 15.42 21.61
C GLN A 557 7.84 16.01 21.19
N ALA A 558 7.84 16.85 20.16
CA ALA A 558 8.95 17.69 19.75
C ALA A 558 8.45 19.10 19.40
N ASP A 559 9.35 20.08 19.50
CA ASP A 559 9.11 21.47 19.12
C ASP A 559 9.56 21.73 17.67
N TRP A 560 10.60 21.01 17.26
CA TRP A 560 11.19 21.08 15.93
C TRP A 560 11.43 19.68 15.34
N ALA A 561 11.52 19.57 14.02
CA ALA A 561 12.07 18.40 13.36
C ALA A 561 13.07 18.80 12.27
N VAL A 562 14.08 17.96 12.07
CA VAL A 562 15.12 18.17 11.05
C VAL A 562 14.96 17.14 9.95
N ILE A 563 14.65 17.61 8.75
CA ILE A 563 14.25 16.77 7.62
C ILE A 563 15.26 16.92 6.47
N PRO A 564 15.83 15.83 5.94
CA PRO A 564 16.65 15.88 4.73
C PRO A 564 15.77 16.10 3.50
N VAL A 565 15.99 17.16 2.72
CA VAL A 565 15.13 17.49 1.57
C VAL A 565 15.79 17.18 0.22
N THR A 566 17.09 17.41 0.10
CA THR A 566 17.83 17.23 -1.15
C THR A 566 19.27 16.82 -0.88
N ASN A 567 19.82 16.00 -1.77
CA ASN A 567 21.24 15.69 -1.85
C ASN A 567 21.75 16.03 -3.25
N THR A 568 22.95 16.59 -3.36
CA THR A 568 23.51 17.05 -4.64
C THR A 568 23.75 15.91 -5.65
N LEU A 569 23.99 14.69 -5.17
CA LEU A 569 24.22 13.51 -6.00
C LEU A 569 22.91 12.78 -6.36
N SER A 570 22.00 12.61 -5.40
CA SER A 570 20.78 11.81 -5.55
C SER A 570 19.50 12.60 -5.81
N GLY A 571 19.55 13.92 -5.79
CA GLY A 571 18.38 14.79 -5.98
C GLY A 571 17.50 14.89 -4.73
N GLY A 572 16.18 15.07 -4.93
CA GLY A 572 15.22 15.19 -3.83
C GLY A 572 15.08 13.90 -3.02
N VAL A 573 15.09 14.01 -1.69
CA VAL A 573 14.86 12.88 -0.78
C VAL A 573 13.36 12.57 -0.76
N ARG A 574 12.92 11.76 -1.73
CA ARG A 574 11.49 11.53 -2.02
C ARG A 574 10.64 11.19 -0.80
N PRO A 575 11.00 10.23 0.07
CA PRO A 575 10.17 9.91 1.24
C PRO A 575 9.98 11.09 2.20
N ALA A 576 10.98 11.97 2.29
CA ALA A 576 10.91 13.16 3.12
C ALA A 576 10.02 14.24 2.51
N LEU A 577 10.14 14.47 1.19
CA LEU A 577 9.30 15.42 0.46
C LEU A 577 7.81 15.00 0.49
N GLU A 578 7.53 13.71 0.33
CA GLU A 578 6.18 13.15 0.45
C GLU A 578 5.60 13.33 1.86
N ALA A 579 6.41 13.05 2.90
CA ALA A 579 5.98 13.20 4.29
C ALA A 579 5.71 14.67 4.68
N LEU A 580 6.50 15.61 4.15
CA LEU A 580 6.27 17.05 4.28
C LEU A 580 4.99 17.48 3.55
N ALA A 581 4.77 17.00 2.32
CA ALA A 581 3.59 17.35 1.52
C ALA A 581 2.29 16.89 2.18
N ALA A 582 2.29 15.70 2.81
CA ALA A 582 1.13 15.21 3.54
C ALA A 582 0.71 16.08 4.74
N ARG A 583 1.61 16.94 5.26
CA ARG A 583 1.39 17.80 6.44
C ARG A 583 1.60 19.28 6.14
N SER A 584 1.57 19.67 4.87
CA SER A 584 1.97 20.99 4.40
C SER A 584 1.13 22.14 4.98
N ALA A 585 -0.13 21.87 5.38
CA ALA A 585 -1.01 22.84 6.00
C ALA A 585 -0.67 23.16 7.47
N GLU A 586 0.15 22.34 8.12
CA GLU A 586 0.44 22.43 9.55
C GLU A 586 1.88 22.87 9.85
N LEU A 587 2.75 22.86 8.84
CA LEU A 587 4.19 23.01 9.01
C LEU A 587 4.74 24.30 8.39
N ALA A 588 5.73 24.88 9.04
CA ALA A 588 6.55 25.96 8.51
C ALA A 588 8.03 25.61 8.63
N VAL A 589 8.82 25.99 7.63
CA VAL A 589 10.28 25.90 7.70
C VAL A 589 10.82 27.09 8.50
N ALA A 590 11.83 26.86 9.32
CA ALA A 590 12.43 27.87 10.18
C ALA A 590 13.96 27.96 10.06
N GLY A 591 14.54 27.19 9.14
CA GLY A 591 15.97 27.23 8.87
C GLY A 591 16.40 26.08 7.96
N SER A 592 17.62 26.17 7.44
CA SER A 592 18.23 25.11 6.65
C SER A 592 19.73 25.02 6.93
N HIS A 593 20.27 23.81 6.93
CA HIS A 593 21.69 23.57 7.11
C HIS A 593 22.19 22.52 6.12
N GLN A 594 23.38 22.74 5.57
CA GLN A 594 24.01 21.85 4.61
C GLN A 594 25.09 21.02 5.31
N VAL A 595 25.01 19.70 5.18
CA VAL A 595 26.03 18.79 5.71
C VAL A 595 26.74 18.14 4.53
N ALA A 596 28.06 18.26 4.50
CA ALA A 596 28.90 17.53 3.57
C ALA A 596 28.83 16.02 3.91
N VAL A 597 28.40 15.22 2.94
CA VAL A 597 28.31 13.77 3.05
C VAL A 597 29.64 13.18 2.61
N ASN A 598 30.39 12.66 3.58
CA ASN A 598 31.62 11.95 3.32
C ASN A 598 31.70 10.71 4.21
N PHE A 599 32.44 9.71 3.78
CA PHE A 599 32.55 8.44 4.48
C PHE A 599 33.99 8.21 4.97
N THR A 600 34.08 7.55 6.11
CA THR A 600 35.31 6.98 6.67
C THR A 600 35.10 5.48 6.77
N ALA A 601 36.11 4.72 6.39
CA ALA A 601 36.19 3.29 6.60
C ALA A 601 36.62 3.04 8.05
N TRP A 602 35.76 2.39 8.81
CA TRP A 602 35.94 2.09 10.23
C TRP A 602 36.14 0.60 10.44
N VAL A 603 37.05 0.25 11.33
CA VAL A 603 37.33 -1.14 11.71
C VAL A 603 37.35 -1.29 13.22
N HIS A 604 37.09 -2.51 13.67
CA HIS A 604 37.29 -2.86 15.07
C HIS A 604 38.80 -2.81 15.39
N PRO A 605 39.23 -2.29 16.56
CA PRO A 605 40.64 -2.19 16.91
C PRO A 605 41.42 -3.51 16.81
N ASP A 606 40.78 -4.63 17.15
CA ASP A 606 41.36 -5.98 17.07
C ASP A 606 41.62 -6.45 15.63
N ASP A 607 40.98 -5.83 14.64
CA ASP A 607 41.10 -6.19 13.21
C ASP A 607 42.12 -5.32 12.47
N LEU A 608 42.84 -4.41 13.14
CA LEU A 608 43.89 -3.60 12.51
C LEU A 608 45.08 -4.43 12.00
N THR A 609 45.28 -5.63 12.55
CA THR A 609 46.45 -6.48 12.25
C THR A 609 46.13 -7.70 11.38
N VAL A 610 44.88 -7.86 10.92
CA VAL A 610 44.51 -8.99 10.06
C VAL A 610 45.10 -8.83 8.66
N ALA A 611 45.47 -9.94 8.02
CA ALA A 611 46.12 -9.94 6.70
C ALA A 611 45.17 -9.52 5.54
N GLY A 612 43.87 -9.40 5.81
CA GLY A 612 42.83 -8.97 4.88
C GLY A 612 41.47 -8.89 5.56
N PHE A 613 40.54 -8.15 4.96
CA PHE A 613 39.18 -7.96 5.44
C PHE A 613 38.22 -8.97 4.80
N GLU A 614 37.14 -9.34 5.49
CA GLU A 614 36.15 -10.31 4.99
C GLU A 614 35.04 -9.66 4.16
N GLY A 615 34.75 -8.37 4.41
CA GLY A 615 33.66 -7.67 3.74
C GLY A 615 33.54 -6.22 4.17
N VAL A 616 32.67 -5.47 3.47
CA VAL A 616 32.30 -4.09 3.82
C VAL A 616 30.81 -4.02 4.09
N VAL A 617 30.41 -3.42 5.22
CA VAL A 617 29.02 -3.21 5.61
C VAL A 617 28.68 -1.73 5.64
N SER A 618 27.55 -1.35 5.05
CA SER A 618 27.01 0.01 5.15
C SER A 618 25.58 0.08 4.63
N HIS A 619 24.98 1.27 4.65
CA HIS A 619 23.76 1.54 3.92
C HIS A 619 24.00 1.51 2.40
N GLU A 620 23.01 1.08 1.61
CA GLU A 620 23.12 0.93 0.16
C GLU A 620 23.64 2.20 -0.54
N GLN A 621 23.18 3.38 -0.14
CA GLN A 621 23.64 4.65 -0.70
C GLN A 621 25.11 4.98 -0.37
N ALA A 622 25.63 4.54 0.77
CA ALA A 622 27.02 4.75 1.13
C ALA A 622 27.93 3.77 0.37
N LEU A 623 27.49 2.52 0.20
CA LEU A 623 28.18 1.53 -0.65
C LEU A 623 28.27 2.03 -2.10
N ALA A 624 27.15 2.56 -2.64
CA ALA A 624 27.10 3.08 -4.00
C ALA A 624 28.00 4.32 -4.23
N GLN A 625 28.30 5.08 -3.17
CA GLN A 625 29.12 6.29 -3.23
C GLN A 625 30.61 6.06 -2.97
N CYS A 626 31.04 4.83 -2.64
CA CYS A 626 32.43 4.51 -2.31
C CYS A 626 33.02 3.44 -3.25
N GLY A 627 32.52 3.37 -4.50
CA GLY A 627 32.84 2.29 -5.44
C GLY A 627 34.33 2.16 -5.74
N THR A 628 35.05 3.27 -5.86
CA THR A 628 36.51 3.27 -6.10
C THR A 628 37.25 2.67 -4.93
N TYR A 629 36.90 3.04 -3.70
CA TYR A 629 37.52 2.50 -2.50
C TYR A 629 37.19 1.01 -2.33
N LEU A 630 35.93 0.63 -2.52
CA LEU A 630 35.48 -0.78 -2.46
C LEU A 630 36.24 -1.67 -3.45
N ALA A 631 36.52 -1.16 -4.65
CA ALA A 631 37.30 -1.86 -5.66
C ALA A 631 38.76 -2.10 -5.22
N THR A 632 39.34 -1.25 -4.36
CA THR A 632 40.69 -1.47 -3.83
C THR A 632 40.73 -2.57 -2.77
N LEU A 633 39.65 -2.76 -2.01
CA LEU A 633 39.54 -3.85 -1.03
C LEU A 633 39.22 -5.19 -1.69
N GLY A 634 38.39 -5.21 -2.74
CA GLY A 634 38.06 -6.44 -3.48
C GLY A 634 37.26 -7.48 -2.68
N VAL A 635 36.52 -7.02 -1.66
CA VAL A 635 35.74 -7.86 -0.73
C VAL A 635 34.23 -7.68 -0.97
N PRO A 636 33.39 -8.66 -0.59
CA PRO A 636 31.93 -8.54 -0.73
C PRO A 636 31.36 -7.40 0.12
N THR A 637 30.21 -6.88 -0.30
CA THR A 637 29.47 -5.82 0.41
C THR A 637 28.17 -6.35 1.02
N ARG A 638 27.74 -5.77 2.15
CA ARG A 638 26.47 -6.04 2.82
C ARG A 638 25.74 -4.74 3.11
N SER A 639 24.47 -4.66 2.68
CA SER A 639 23.61 -3.53 2.99
C SER A 639 22.96 -3.68 4.37
N VAL A 640 22.81 -2.58 5.11
CA VAL A 640 22.06 -2.45 6.38
C VAL A 640 21.25 -1.14 6.39
N ASP A 641 20.36 -0.99 7.36
CA ASP A 641 19.38 0.10 7.39
C ASP A 641 19.97 1.51 7.60
N SER A 642 21.19 1.63 8.13
CA SER A 642 21.87 2.92 8.26
C SER A 642 23.39 2.80 8.35
N THR A 643 24.10 3.91 8.13
CA THR A 643 25.57 3.97 8.29
C THR A 643 26.00 3.82 9.75
N ALA A 644 25.18 4.25 10.71
CA ALA A 644 25.43 4.05 12.13
C ALA A 644 25.21 2.59 12.56
N GLU A 645 24.20 1.92 11.98
CA GLU A 645 23.99 0.47 12.18
C GLU A 645 25.18 -0.35 11.67
N ALA A 646 25.81 0.08 10.57
CA ALA A 646 27.03 -0.54 10.07
C ALA A 646 28.19 -0.48 11.09
N CYS A 647 28.38 0.66 11.75
CA CYS A 647 29.35 0.77 12.84
C CYS A 647 28.99 -0.12 14.02
N ARG A 648 27.70 -0.24 14.36
CA ARG A 648 27.24 -1.14 15.43
C ARG A 648 27.56 -2.60 15.12
N VAL A 649 27.26 -3.08 13.91
CA VAL A 649 27.56 -4.46 13.46
C VAL A 649 29.05 -4.80 13.60
N VAL A 650 29.94 -3.88 13.24
CA VAL A 650 31.39 -4.07 13.36
C VAL A 650 31.85 -3.97 14.81
N ALA A 651 31.30 -3.05 15.60
CA ALA A 651 31.65 -2.86 17.01
C ALA A 651 31.20 -4.04 17.89
N ASP A 652 29.99 -4.55 17.67
CA ASP A 652 29.41 -5.67 18.42
C ASP A 652 30.01 -7.03 17.98
N ARG A 653 30.86 -7.03 16.94
CA ARG A 653 31.49 -8.21 16.34
C ARG A 653 30.50 -9.23 15.77
N ASP A 654 29.34 -8.76 15.31
CA ASP A 654 28.38 -9.55 14.53
C ASP A 654 28.92 -9.91 13.13
N ALA A 655 29.95 -9.20 12.67
CA ALA A 655 30.69 -9.48 11.44
C ALA A 655 32.20 -9.24 11.67
N PRO A 656 32.94 -10.19 12.29
CA PRO A 656 34.37 -10.04 12.56
C PRO A 656 35.19 -9.87 11.27
N GLY A 657 36.19 -8.97 11.26
CA GLY A 657 37.00 -8.73 10.07
C GLY A 657 36.31 -7.91 8.98
N TRP A 658 35.12 -7.35 9.23
CA TRP A 658 34.42 -6.45 8.31
C TRP A 658 34.75 -4.98 8.57
N VAL A 659 34.68 -4.18 7.50
CA VAL A 659 34.87 -2.73 7.52
C VAL A 659 33.50 -2.04 7.46
N ALA A 660 33.22 -1.09 8.34
CA ALA A 660 32.02 -0.26 8.27
C ALA A 660 32.30 1.03 7.48
N LEU A 661 31.47 1.39 6.51
CA LEU A 661 31.48 2.74 5.93
C LEU A 661 30.47 3.60 6.64
N ALA A 662 30.91 4.70 7.25
CA ALA A 662 30.01 5.62 7.95
C ALA A 662 30.56 7.06 7.97
N GLY A 663 29.79 7.98 8.53
CA GLY A 663 30.22 9.38 8.62
C GLY A 663 31.53 9.55 9.42
N PRO A 664 32.23 10.68 9.26
CA PRO A 664 33.59 10.87 9.79
C PRO A 664 33.69 10.89 11.33
N THR A 665 32.56 10.97 12.02
CA THR A 665 32.51 10.93 13.49
C THR A 665 31.70 9.76 14.02
N THR A 666 31.05 8.99 13.14
CA THR A 666 30.09 7.95 13.52
C THR A 666 30.79 6.78 14.19
N GLY A 667 31.83 6.19 13.57
CA GLY A 667 32.49 5.00 14.10
C GLY A 667 33.20 5.21 15.43
N ALA A 668 33.76 6.40 15.66
CA ALA A 668 34.37 6.76 16.95
C ALA A 668 33.37 6.66 18.12
N ARG A 669 32.07 6.91 17.90
CA ARG A 669 31.03 6.74 18.94
C ARG A 669 30.84 5.28 19.36
N TYR A 670 31.16 4.35 18.47
CA TYR A 670 31.06 2.91 18.70
C TYR A 670 32.42 2.28 19.08
N GLY A 671 33.44 3.10 19.38
CA GLY A 671 34.77 2.61 19.75
C GLY A 671 35.59 2.05 18.58
N LEU A 672 35.17 2.31 17.34
CA LEU A 672 35.92 1.92 16.14
C LEU A 672 37.06 2.88 15.85
N VAL A 673 38.03 2.41 15.07
CA VAL A 673 39.19 3.20 14.62
C VAL A 673 39.15 3.39 13.11
N PRO A 674 39.60 4.54 12.59
CA PRO A 674 39.59 4.81 11.16
C PRO A 674 40.68 3.98 10.47
N LEU A 675 40.30 3.25 9.43
CA LEU A 675 41.18 2.57 8.48
C LEU A 675 41.59 3.50 7.34
N ALA A 676 40.63 4.24 6.80
CA ALA A 676 40.83 5.24 5.75
C ALA A 676 39.75 6.32 5.84
N GLU A 677 40.15 7.58 5.70
CA GLU A 677 39.24 8.72 5.70
C GLU A 677 38.94 9.16 4.26
N GLN A 678 37.80 9.82 4.08
CA GLN A 678 37.37 10.41 2.80
C GLN A 678 37.29 9.39 1.65
N VAL A 679 36.64 8.26 1.90
CA VAL A 679 36.58 7.13 0.95
C VAL A 679 35.44 7.23 -0.07
N ALA A 680 34.71 8.35 -0.08
CA ALA A 680 33.68 8.63 -1.07
C ALA A 680 34.30 8.95 -2.44
N ASP A 681 33.64 8.55 -3.52
CA ASP A 681 34.04 8.81 -4.91
C ASP A 681 33.96 10.30 -5.28
N SER A 682 33.16 11.09 -4.53
CA SER A 682 33.02 12.53 -4.70
C SER A 682 33.10 13.24 -3.35
N THR A 683 33.87 14.33 -3.30
CA THR A 683 33.98 15.22 -2.12
C THR A 683 32.91 16.31 -2.08
N ASP A 684 32.11 16.43 -3.15
CA ASP A 684 31.15 17.53 -3.34
C ASP A 684 29.70 17.10 -3.01
N SER A 685 29.52 15.92 -2.41
CA SER A 685 28.21 15.43 -1.97
C SER A 685 27.76 16.22 -0.74
N VAL A 686 26.65 16.93 -0.87
CA VAL A 686 26.08 17.76 0.19
C VAL A 686 24.60 17.41 0.31
N THR A 687 24.13 17.22 1.54
CA THR A 687 22.71 17.06 1.84
C THR A 687 22.21 18.33 2.53
N THR A 688 21.15 18.91 1.99
CA THR A 688 20.43 20.04 2.58
C THR A 688 19.35 19.50 3.53
N PHE A 689 19.40 19.96 4.78
CA PHE A 689 18.43 19.66 5.82
C PHE A 689 17.65 20.91 6.16
N VAL A 690 16.38 20.75 6.51
CA VAL A 690 15.50 21.85 6.90
C VAL A 690 14.98 21.63 8.32
N LEU A 691 14.94 22.71 9.09
CA LEU A 691 14.31 22.76 10.40
C LEU A 691 12.84 23.13 10.20
N VAL A 692 11.92 22.28 10.63
CA VAL A 692 10.47 22.52 10.53
C VAL A 692 9.83 22.58 11.91
N ARG A 693 8.74 23.36 12.01
CA ARG A 693 7.89 23.47 13.20
C ARG A 693 6.42 23.49 12.81
N ARG A 694 5.56 23.35 13.83
CA ARG A 694 4.13 23.65 13.70
C ARG A 694 3.88 25.15 13.43
N MET A 695 2.93 25.47 12.57
CA MET A 695 2.42 26.83 12.41
C MET A 695 1.59 27.24 13.64
N ALA A 696 1.70 28.50 14.07
CA ALA A 696 0.86 29.02 15.15
C ALA A 696 -0.61 29.14 14.69
N PRO A 697 -1.60 28.74 15.51
CA PRO A 697 -3.01 28.92 15.17
C PRO A 697 -3.32 30.41 14.97
N GLY A 698 -3.78 30.80 13.78
CA GLY A 698 -4.29 32.16 13.51
C GLY A 698 -3.35 33.12 12.76
N VAL A 699 -2.22 32.68 12.19
CA VAL A 699 -1.45 33.52 11.23
C VAL A 699 -2.08 33.54 9.83
N GLY A 700 -3.16 32.79 9.62
CA GLY A 700 -4.08 32.99 8.50
C GLY A 700 -5.18 33.99 8.88
N ARG A 701 -5.18 35.14 8.20
CA ARG A 701 -6.14 36.28 8.27
C ARG A 701 -5.70 37.45 9.16
N SER A 702 -4.94 38.37 8.56
CA SER A 702 -5.09 39.79 8.88
C SER A 702 -5.46 40.55 7.60
N ASP A 703 -6.60 41.24 7.66
CA ASP A 703 -7.14 42.12 6.64
C ASP A 703 -6.12 43.16 6.12
N ASP A 704 -6.24 43.48 4.84
CA ASP A 704 -5.80 44.70 4.15
C ASP A 704 -4.65 45.48 4.80
N ARG A 705 -3.42 45.00 4.60
CA ARG A 705 -2.25 45.88 4.49
C ARG A 705 -1.36 45.43 3.35
N VAL A 706 -1.52 46.12 2.21
CA VAL A 706 -0.45 46.26 1.22
C VAL A 706 0.72 46.94 1.94
N VAL A 707 1.71 46.16 2.37
CA VAL A 707 3.02 46.71 2.74
C VAL A 707 3.88 46.63 1.49
N GLU A 708 3.80 47.66 0.66
CA GLU A 708 4.80 47.91 -0.37
C GLU A 708 6.05 48.46 0.35
N VAL A 709 7.00 47.60 0.74
CA VAL A 709 8.26 48.06 1.32
C VAL A 709 9.10 48.69 0.20
N ASN A 710 8.97 50.01 0.05
CA ASN A 710 9.85 50.81 -0.79
C ASN A 710 11.16 51.06 -0.02
N LEU A 711 12.20 50.25 -0.27
CA LEU A 711 13.53 50.34 0.36
C LEU A 711 14.36 51.58 -0.07
N ARG A 712 13.70 52.70 -0.39
CA ARG A 712 14.36 54.00 -0.62
C ARG A 712 14.08 55.02 0.49
N ASP A 713 13.43 54.64 1.58
CA ASP A 713 13.24 55.51 2.74
C ASP A 713 14.56 55.66 3.55
N PRO A 714 15.15 56.87 3.64
CA PRO A 714 16.39 57.11 4.39
C PRO A 714 16.24 57.04 5.92
N SER A 715 15.03 56.83 6.45
CA SER A 715 14.76 56.86 7.90
C SER A 715 14.93 55.52 8.63
N ILE A 716 15.06 54.40 7.90
CA ILE A 716 15.28 53.06 8.50
C ILE A 716 16.78 52.86 8.72
N ARG A 717 17.25 52.99 9.97
CA ARG A 717 18.60 52.60 10.38
C ARG A 717 18.62 51.13 10.81
N LEU A 718 19.20 50.27 9.99
CA LEU A 718 19.63 48.93 10.41
C LEU A 718 20.84 49.02 11.35
N PRO A 719 21.00 48.10 12.33
CA PRO A 719 22.17 48.06 13.18
C PRO A 719 23.43 47.80 12.33
N LYS A 720 24.47 48.60 12.54
CA LYS A 720 25.76 48.41 11.87
C LYS A 720 26.42 47.14 12.40
N LEU A 721 26.52 46.12 11.55
CA LEU A 721 27.48 45.03 11.74
C LEU A 721 28.90 45.59 11.54
N SER A 722 29.78 45.34 12.50
CA SER A 722 31.19 45.71 12.45
C SER A 722 31.89 44.98 11.29
N PRO A 723 32.76 45.64 10.52
CA PRO A 723 33.51 44.97 9.47
C PRO A 723 34.51 44.00 10.09
N HIS A 724 34.38 42.71 9.79
CA HIS A 724 35.42 41.72 10.04
C HIS A 724 36.69 42.12 9.29
N GLU A 725 37.80 42.20 10.02
CA GLU A 725 39.15 42.37 9.47
C GLU A 725 39.50 41.19 8.54
N PRO A 726 40.07 41.44 7.34
CA PRO A 726 40.46 40.36 6.44
C PRO A 726 41.68 39.59 6.98
N PRO A 727 41.77 38.27 6.77
CA PRO A 727 42.92 37.48 7.21
C PRO A 727 44.18 37.86 6.41
N ALA A 728 45.32 37.91 7.11
CA ALA A 728 46.62 38.22 6.54
C ALA A 728 47.07 37.16 5.50
N PRO A 729 47.75 37.57 4.40
CA PRO A 729 48.21 36.64 3.38
C PRO A 729 49.38 35.78 3.90
N LEU A 730 49.29 34.47 3.66
CA LEU A 730 50.35 33.49 3.91
C LEU A 730 51.58 33.79 3.02
N VAL A 731 52.70 34.09 3.67
CA VAL A 731 54.02 34.21 3.05
C VAL A 731 54.53 32.80 2.74
N ALA A 732 54.82 32.54 1.47
CA ALA A 732 55.53 31.35 1.03
C ALA A 732 57.02 31.47 1.36
N THR A 733 57.58 30.48 2.06
CA THR A 733 59.02 30.21 2.04
C THR A 733 59.26 28.70 2.00
N SER A 734 59.91 28.33 0.89
CA SER A 734 60.74 27.14 0.56
C SER A 734 60.93 26.05 1.59
#